data_AF-A0A1G0R9U9-F1
#
_entry.id   AF-A0A1G0R9U9-F1
#
_cell.length_a   1.000
_cell.length_b   1.000
_cell.length_c   1.000
_cell.angle_alpha   90.00
_cell.angle_beta   90.00
_cell.angle_gamma   90.00
#
_symmetry.space_group_name_H-M   'P 1'
#
loop_
_entity.id
_entity.type
_entity.pdbx_description
1 polymer ?
#
loop_
_entity_poly.entity_id
_entity_poly.type
_entity_poly.pdbx_seq_one_letter_code
_entity_poly.pdbx_strand_id
1 'polypeptide(L)'
;MKAVRLLIIFTLFSTINLFAQVVQYKGPKDNTQAWQDHYSVAPSTNNCTEGALLDSEKLTILNYINFIRSLHNLLPVQYDLGGDEAAQKASLIQAANAFLTHTPSSGASCYSQIGYYGSENSNLFLYTMSQESDVASKESVTGWMKDNNSANAVDRCGHRRAIINPFVTSISFGRVDGPSISGSWCIGMALKYMDNVDGNIQSRPVDFVAYPHNSYPPDIVDKNWYLSFSPIYDYTKWSGNTNIDYSNAQINVKTESGTPMNVHSLIWDFEGWGAIHNNIRWKVDNLQDEVKYIVNINGISVNGQAKNYEYWFKLTNNVFNQIPQIPLLTNPANEATNRSLNLGFSWSISEFTYQYQFQLALDNAFSNIVSDQMVVGNGIVVKNLSPQTTYYWRVRAINDNGSSAWSDVNTFTTAAPTPDKPTLASPPDGTQDIPTTAKLTWQNIPGAEKYELQVAYKSDFSGFSLIYNNKEIQDTSFTLPSGKLDNFITYYWRVASIANEQKSAWSSVWSFKTKDKPPVPATAMLSQPANNAENIEYNPLIDWEDAADATSYRIQIAKNFDFGDENLVVNKSVEESQYQVMSGELESLTTYYWRIQSANESGYAEWSQTWNFNTSDFSDVNENDVPVNSFMISPNPVNDIATIICKYVPINGFKFEVYDLFGNLVVKLSENLIFNNTFNFNTAKLPIGTYYCKIFSDNKFTVVKFEKL
;
A
#
# COMPACT_ATOMS: atom_id res chain seq x y z
N MET A 1 -23.75 55.02 7.71
CA MET A 1 -24.00 53.81 8.56
C MET A 1 -23.71 52.59 7.71
N LYS A 2 -23.01 51.53 8.10
CA LYS A 2 -22.05 51.20 9.17
C LYS A 2 -21.56 49.78 8.77
N ALA A 3 -20.28 49.47 9.02
CA ALA A 3 -19.69 48.13 9.21
C ALA A 3 -19.58 47.16 8.00
N VAL A 4 -18.48 46.45 7.70
CA VAL A 4 -17.07 46.44 8.13
C VAL A 4 -16.30 45.82 6.95
N ARG A 5 -15.34 46.56 6.38
CA ARG A 5 -14.18 46.07 5.62
C ARG A 5 -12.98 46.40 6.50
N LEU A 6 -12.30 45.41 7.09
CA LEU A 6 -10.99 45.61 7.72
C LEU A 6 -10.27 44.26 7.91
N LEU A 7 -8.94 44.31 7.79
CA LEU A 7 -7.91 43.31 8.13
C LEU A 7 -7.48 42.28 7.06
N ILE A 8 -6.74 42.72 6.05
CA ILE A 8 -5.53 42.02 5.54
C ILE A 8 -4.52 43.08 5.06
N ILE A 9 -3.92 43.85 5.98
CA ILE A 9 -2.64 44.58 5.75
C ILE A 9 -1.99 44.74 7.14
N PHE A 10 -1.06 43.85 7.50
CA PHE A 10 0.05 44.10 8.45
C PHE A 10 1.04 42.94 8.37
N THR A 11 1.79 42.85 7.27
CA THR A 11 3.03 42.05 7.17
C THR A 11 4.02 42.81 6.30
N LEU A 12 4.52 43.91 6.82
CA LEU A 12 5.68 44.63 6.30
C LEU A 12 6.20 45.47 7.46
N PHE A 13 7.08 44.89 8.28
CA PHE A 13 8.12 45.52 9.11
C PHE A 13 8.60 44.50 10.16
N SER A 14 9.40 43.53 9.73
CA SER A 14 10.32 42.77 10.63
C SER A 14 11.48 42.07 9.90
N THR A 15 11.84 42.50 8.68
CA THR A 15 12.98 41.95 7.92
C THR A 15 14.32 42.61 8.23
N ILE A 16 14.42 43.37 9.32
CA ILE A 16 15.69 43.92 9.82
C ILE A 16 15.82 43.52 11.29
N ASN A 17 16.11 42.24 11.56
CA ASN A 17 16.80 41.76 12.77
C ASN A 17 17.09 40.25 12.84
N LEU A 18 16.86 39.46 11.77
CA LEU A 18 17.26 38.04 11.76
C LEU A 18 18.76 37.80 11.46
N PHE A 19 19.57 38.86 11.41
CA PHE A 19 21.04 38.77 11.24
C PHE A 19 21.83 38.66 12.56
N ALA A 20 21.17 38.37 13.70
CA ALA A 20 21.80 38.48 15.03
C ALA A 20 21.85 37.19 15.88
N GLN A 21 21.46 36.02 15.38
CA GLN A 21 21.50 34.77 16.19
C GLN A 21 22.36 33.63 15.65
N VAL A 22 23.16 33.86 14.61
CA VAL A 22 24.20 32.91 14.20
C VAL A 22 25.49 33.70 13.97
N VAL A 23 26.59 33.21 14.53
CA VAL A 23 27.90 33.87 14.70
C VAL A 23 28.04 34.67 16.01
N GLN A 24 28.06 33.95 17.12
CA GLN A 24 29.20 33.98 18.05
C GLN A 24 29.32 32.61 18.74
N TYR A 25 30.18 31.72 18.22
CA TYR A 25 30.90 30.77 19.08
C TYR A 25 31.93 31.58 19.89
N LYS A 26 31.42 32.40 20.80
CA LYS A 26 32.18 32.88 21.94
C LYS A 26 31.63 32.14 23.15
N GLY A 27 32.52 31.84 24.10
CA GLY A 27 32.14 31.42 25.44
C GLY A 27 31.11 32.37 26.07
N PRO A 28 30.63 32.04 27.28
CA PRO A 28 29.35 32.47 27.82
C PRO A 28 29.11 33.96 27.59
N LYS A 29 28.03 34.29 26.88
CA LYS A 29 27.38 35.59 27.09
C LYS A 29 26.66 35.49 28.42
N ASP A 30 27.19 36.22 29.39
CA ASP A 30 26.55 36.52 30.65
C ASP A 30 25.10 37.01 30.48
N ASN A 31 24.25 36.46 31.36
CA ASN A 31 23.07 37.08 31.98
C ASN A 31 21.77 37.24 31.17
N THR A 32 20.82 36.33 31.45
CA THR A 32 19.35 36.53 31.69
C THR A 32 18.41 35.46 31.09
N GLN A 33 18.86 34.23 30.87
CA GLN A 33 17.93 33.12 30.57
C GLN A 33 17.62 32.36 31.86
N ALA A 34 16.36 32.12 32.17
CA ALA A 34 15.96 31.27 33.28
C ALA A 34 15.98 29.81 32.79
N TRP A 35 16.35 28.82 33.62
CA TRP A 35 16.43 27.42 33.17
C TRP A 35 15.10 26.90 32.61
N GLN A 36 13.98 27.49 33.04
CA GLN A 36 12.63 27.20 32.54
C GLN A 36 12.48 27.50 31.04
N ASP A 37 13.29 28.41 30.48
CA ASP A 37 13.21 28.85 29.09
C ASP A 37 13.66 27.75 28.11
N HIS A 38 14.25 26.65 28.58
CA HIS A 38 14.54 25.47 27.76
C HIS A 38 13.29 24.61 27.48
N TYR A 39 12.18 24.87 28.17
CA TYR A 39 11.03 23.97 28.23
C TYR A 39 9.74 24.60 27.69
N SER A 40 8.97 23.81 26.91
CA SER A 40 7.55 24.10 26.67
C SER A 40 6.68 23.73 27.87
N VAL A 41 7.12 22.74 28.65
CA VAL A 41 6.50 22.32 29.92
C VAL A 41 7.63 22.07 30.92
N ALA A 42 7.69 22.87 31.99
CA ALA A 42 8.76 22.74 32.96
C ALA A 42 8.72 21.38 33.70
N PRO A 43 9.87 20.72 33.92
CA PRO A 43 9.97 19.52 34.73
C PRO A 43 9.76 19.79 36.23
N SER A 44 9.58 18.72 37.00
CA SER A 44 9.61 18.72 38.45
C SER A 44 10.16 17.38 38.95
N THR A 45 11.35 17.43 39.55
CA THR A 45 11.96 16.28 40.22
C THR A 45 11.21 15.88 41.48
N ASN A 46 10.53 16.81 42.16
CA ASN A 46 9.73 16.51 43.36
C ASN A 46 8.44 15.74 43.02
N ASN A 47 7.85 16.02 41.86
CA ASN A 47 6.61 15.37 41.41
C ASN A 47 6.86 14.26 40.38
N CYS A 48 8.13 13.98 40.07
CA CYS A 48 8.54 13.03 39.04
C CYS A 48 7.88 13.27 37.68
N THR A 49 7.88 14.53 37.24
CA THR A 49 7.44 14.93 35.91
C THR A 49 8.65 15.41 35.11
N GLU A 50 8.94 14.76 33.99
CA GLU A 50 10.11 15.02 33.16
C GLU A 50 10.02 16.29 32.30
N GLY A 51 8.83 16.91 32.22
CA GLY A 51 8.61 18.09 31.39
C GLY A 51 8.78 17.82 29.89
N ALA A 52 8.82 18.88 29.09
CA ALA A 52 9.01 18.81 27.65
C ALA A 52 9.92 19.96 27.18
N LEU A 53 10.99 19.62 26.47
CA LEU A 53 11.92 20.59 25.89
C LEU A 53 11.33 21.30 24.66
N LEU A 54 11.71 22.56 24.47
CA LEU A 54 11.44 23.29 23.23
C LEU A 54 12.16 22.63 22.05
N ASP A 55 11.52 22.64 20.88
CA ASP A 55 12.15 22.14 19.65
C ASP A 55 13.43 22.91 19.28
N SER A 56 13.53 24.20 19.65
CA SER A 56 14.75 25.00 19.49
C SER A 56 15.91 24.47 20.32
N GLU A 57 15.64 23.91 21.50
CA GLU A 57 16.67 23.33 22.36
C GLU A 57 17.20 22.01 21.77
N LYS A 58 16.28 21.16 21.31
CA LYS A 58 16.59 19.90 20.61
C LYS A 58 17.46 20.16 19.37
N LEU A 59 17.09 21.15 18.56
CA LEU A 59 17.84 21.57 17.39
C LEU A 59 19.23 22.12 17.75
N THR A 60 19.36 22.84 18.87
CA THR A 60 20.66 23.35 19.33
C THR A 60 21.64 22.20 19.58
N ILE A 61 21.21 21.15 20.28
CA ILE A 61 22.04 19.96 20.54
C ILE A 61 22.35 19.20 19.26
N LEU A 62 21.34 18.95 18.41
CA LEU A 62 21.52 18.28 17.13
C LEU A 62 22.56 18.99 16.26
N ASN A 63 22.45 20.30 16.14
CA ASN A 63 23.34 21.12 15.33
C ASN A 63 24.76 21.08 15.86
N TYR A 64 24.94 21.10 17.19
CA TYR A 64 26.28 21.05 17.78
C TYR A 64 26.95 19.68 17.60
N ILE A 65 26.21 18.58 17.79
CA ILE A 65 26.70 17.22 17.53
C ILE A 65 27.09 17.07 16.05
N ASN A 66 26.26 17.54 15.14
CA ASN A 66 26.55 17.46 13.71
C ASN A 66 27.69 18.37 13.27
N PHE A 67 27.88 19.52 13.92
CA PHE A 67 29.09 20.33 13.77
C PHE A 67 30.33 19.50 14.17
N ILE A 68 30.33 18.87 15.35
CA ILE A 68 31.45 18.02 15.78
C ILE A 68 31.69 16.89 14.77
N ARG A 69 30.63 16.18 14.35
CA ARG A 69 30.71 15.09 13.36
C ARG A 69 31.29 15.55 12.02
N SER A 70 31.01 16.79 11.59
CA SER A 70 31.58 17.36 10.37
C SER A 70 33.11 17.51 10.44
N LEU A 71 33.69 17.79 11.62
CA LEU A 71 35.15 17.86 11.82
C LEU A 71 35.84 16.51 11.56
N HIS A 72 35.07 15.42 11.69
CA HIS A 72 35.50 14.03 11.47
C HIS A 72 35.08 13.48 10.10
N ASN A 73 34.54 14.31 9.20
CA ASN A 73 33.98 13.89 7.91
C ASN A 73 32.85 12.85 8.03
N LEU A 74 32.12 12.85 9.15
CA LEU A 74 31.02 11.92 9.39
C LEU A 74 29.69 12.44 8.86
N LEU A 75 28.79 11.51 8.52
CA LEU A 75 27.42 11.86 8.16
C LEU A 75 26.71 12.55 9.33
N PRO A 76 25.87 13.57 9.06
CA PRO A 76 24.99 14.15 10.07
C PRO A 76 24.02 13.09 10.61
N VAL A 77 23.76 13.11 11.91
CA VAL A 77 22.66 12.39 12.53
C VAL A 77 21.36 13.17 12.39
N GLN A 78 20.24 12.46 12.35
CA GLN A 78 18.90 13.02 12.40
C GLN A 78 18.38 13.11 13.84
N TYR A 79 17.36 13.93 14.08
CA TYR A 79 16.68 13.94 15.36
C TYR A 79 15.55 12.89 15.36
N ASP A 80 15.54 12.02 16.37
CA ASP A 80 14.52 11.00 16.58
C ASP A 80 13.58 11.43 17.71
N LEU A 81 12.39 11.91 17.34
CA LEU A 81 11.37 12.31 18.31
C LEU A 81 10.82 11.12 19.12
N GLY A 82 10.90 9.89 18.60
CA GLY A 82 10.41 8.68 19.27
C GLY A 82 11.20 8.34 20.53
N GLY A 83 12.46 8.79 20.63
CA GLY A 83 13.30 8.59 21.80
C GLY A 83 13.24 9.70 22.86
N ASP A 84 12.49 10.79 22.63
CA ASP A 84 12.44 11.95 23.54
C ASP A 84 11.95 11.56 24.95
N GLU A 85 10.91 10.74 25.04
CA GLU A 85 10.36 10.30 26.34
C GLU A 85 11.41 9.53 27.17
N ALA A 86 12.13 8.62 26.52
CA ALA A 86 13.18 7.84 27.16
C ALA A 86 14.34 8.73 27.61
N ALA A 87 14.78 9.66 26.77
CA ALA A 87 15.86 10.59 27.11
C ALA A 87 15.46 11.53 28.27
N GLN A 88 14.25 12.10 28.23
CA GLN A 88 13.72 12.96 29.31
C GLN A 88 13.61 12.22 30.65
N LYS A 89 13.06 10.99 30.64
CA LYS A 89 12.93 10.19 31.87
C LYS A 89 14.27 9.71 32.40
N ALA A 90 15.25 9.45 31.53
CA ALA A 90 16.62 9.19 31.96
C ALA A 90 17.21 10.39 32.70
N SER A 91 17.13 11.58 32.08
CA SER A 91 17.55 12.84 32.68
C SER A 91 16.88 13.11 34.03
N LEU A 92 15.57 12.86 34.14
CA LEU A 92 14.80 12.99 35.38
C LEU A 92 15.38 12.13 36.50
N ILE A 93 15.67 10.85 36.23
CA ILE A 93 16.22 9.93 37.23
C ILE A 93 17.59 10.44 37.71
N GLN A 94 18.49 10.82 36.80
CA GLN A 94 19.83 11.29 37.21
C GLN A 94 19.74 12.59 38.03
N ALA A 95 18.91 13.54 37.60
CA ALA A 95 18.71 14.82 38.28
C ALA A 95 18.09 14.64 39.67
N ALA A 96 17.02 13.86 39.79
CA ALA A 96 16.32 13.64 41.06
C ALA A 96 17.20 12.97 42.12
N ASN A 97 18.18 12.16 41.71
CA ASN A 97 19.05 11.41 42.62
C ASN A 97 20.43 12.04 42.85
N ALA A 98 20.81 13.09 42.13
CA ALA A 98 22.14 13.70 42.15
C ALA A 98 23.29 12.69 41.94
N PHE A 99 23.07 11.66 41.12
CA PHE A 99 24.06 10.65 40.80
C PHE A 99 23.88 10.14 39.36
N LEU A 100 24.99 9.73 38.73
CA LEU A 100 25.03 9.20 37.36
C LEU A 100 25.12 7.67 37.34
N THR A 101 24.15 7.02 36.68
CA THR A 101 24.15 5.57 36.45
C THR A 101 23.37 5.18 35.21
N HIS A 102 23.93 4.26 34.42
CA HIS A 102 23.24 3.62 33.30
C HIS A 102 22.25 2.54 33.74
N THR A 103 22.38 2.04 34.98
CA THR A 103 21.52 0.98 35.53
C THR A 103 20.90 1.45 36.84
N PRO A 104 19.99 2.44 36.81
CA PRO A 104 19.34 2.93 38.02
C PRO A 104 18.55 1.81 38.69
N SER A 105 18.65 1.71 40.02
CA SER A 105 17.87 0.72 40.77
C SER A 105 16.38 1.08 40.76
N SER A 106 15.50 0.08 40.89
CA SER A 106 14.06 0.30 40.97
C SER A 106 13.62 1.11 42.20
N GLY A 107 14.52 1.37 43.16
CA GLY A 107 14.30 2.22 44.33
C GLY A 107 14.78 3.67 44.16
N ALA A 108 15.36 4.04 43.01
CA ALA A 108 15.78 5.41 42.75
C ALA A 108 14.57 6.37 42.70
N SER A 109 14.77 7.62 43.13
CA SER A 109 13.75 8.66 43.01
C SER A 109 13.37 8.86 41.55
N CYS A 110 12.06 9.00 41.28
CA CYS A 110 11.51 9.13 39.94
C CYS A 110 11.85 7.99 38.96
N TYR A 111 12.17 6.81 39.49
CA TYR A 111 12.38 5.63 38.67
C TYR A 111 11.16 5.30 37.79
N SER A 112 11.43 4.94 36.54
CA SER A 112 10.47 4.32 35.64
C SER A 112 11.20 3.35 34.72
N GLN A 113 10.48 2.36 34.17
CA GLN A 113 11.09 1.41 33.23
C GLN A 113 11.60 2.09 31.96
N ILE A 114 10.87 3.10 31.46
CA ILE A 114 11.27 3.91 30.30
C ILE A 114 12.52 4.74 30.62
N GLY A 115 12.61 5.31 31.83
CA GLY A 115 13.80 6.05 32.27
C GLY A 115 15.01 5.14 32.51
N TYR A 116 14.82 3.90 32.97
CA TYR A 116 15.87 2.87 33.01
C TYR A 116 16.39 2.59 31.61
N TYR A 117 15.48 2.30 30.67
CA TYR A 117 15.81 2.06 29.27
C TYR A 117 16.56 3.24 28.65
N GLY A 118 16.09 4.46 28.88
CA GLY A 118 16.77 5.67 28.43
C GLY A 118 18.16 5.81 29.06
N SER A 119 18.34 5.48 30.34
CA SER A 119 19.62 5.56 31.02
C SER A 119 20.64 4.56 30.46
N GLU A 120 20.21 3.34 30.17
CA GLU A 120 21.05 2.30 29.57
C GLU A 120 21.49 2.66 28.14
N ASN A 121 20.66 3.39 27.40
CA ASN A 121 20.83 3.64 25.97
C ASN A 121 21.26 5.08 25.60
N SER A 122 21.79 5.82 26.57
CA SER A 122 22.21 7.21 26.39
C SER A 122 23.62 7.47 26.90
N ASN A 123 24.31 8.46 26.32
CA ASN A 123 25.35 9.16 27.07
C ASN A 123 24.68 9.99 28.16
N LEU A 124 25.16 9.88 29.40
CA LEU A 124 24.57 10.57 30.55
C LEU A 124 25.48 11.70 31.04
N PHE A 125 24.88 12.79 31.47
CA PHE A 125 25.57 13.95 32.03
C PHE A 125 24.78 14.47 33.22
N LEU A 126 25.49 14.91 34.25
CA LEU A 126 24.90 15.47 35.45
C LEU A 126 25.76 16.64 35.91
N TYR A 127 25.11 17.78 36.10
CA TYR A 127 25.70 18.93 36.74
C TYR A 127 25.05 19.13 38.11
N THR A 128 25.85 19.29 39.17
CA THR A 128 25.36 19.46 40.54
C THR A 128 25.84 20.78 41.13
N MET A 129 24.92 21.51 41.77
CA MET A 129 25.16 22.86 42.29
C MET A 129 24.50 23.04 43.66
N SER A 130 25.06 23.96 44.46
CA SER A 130 24.53 24.28 45.79
C SER A 130 23.29 25.17 45.74
N GLN A 131 23.02 25.83 44.62
CA GLN A 131 21.90 26.74 44.41
C GLN A 131 21.29 26.51 43.02
N GLU A 132 20.05 26.97 42.85
CA GLU A 132 19.39 27.01 41.55
C GLU A 132 20.25 27.79 40.55
N SER A 133 20.57 27.18 39.41
CA SER A 133 21.32 27.85 38.34
C SER A 133 21.01 27.19 37.01
N ASP A 134 21.33 27.92 35.94
CA ASP A 134 21.19 27.46 34.56
C ASP A 134 22.56 27.16 33.95
N VAL A 135 22.63 26.08 33.17
CA VAL A 135 23.80 25.68 32.37
C VAL A 135 23.31 25.33 30.98
N ALA A 136 23.95 25.88 29.96
CA ALA A 136 23.57 25.61 28.57
C ALA A 136 23.67 24.11 28.25
N SER A 137 22.67 23.55 27.56
CA SER A 137 22.64 22.12 27.24
C SER A 137 23.87 21.64 26.46
N LYS A 138 24.47 22.52 25.64
CA LYS A 138 25.70 22.22 24.89
C LYS A 138 26.88 21.81 25.78
N GLU A 139 26.89 22.21 27.05
CA GLU A 139 27.95 21.83 27.98
C GLU A 139 27.99 20.32 28.21
N SER A 140 26.85 19.61 28.11
CA SER A 140 26.84 18.14 28.13
C SER A 140 27.62 17.54 26.97
N VAL A 141 27.46 18.08 25.76
CA VAL A 141 28.18 17.64 24.56
C VAL A 141 29.67 17.93 24.68
N THR A 142 30.05 19.13 25.12
CA THR A 142 31.44 19.47 25.41
C THR A 142 32.04 18.54 26.46
N GLY A 143 31.29 18.24 27.53
CA GLY A 143 31.67 17.30 28.58
C GLY A 143 31.88 15.88 28.06
N TRP A 144 30.96 15.37 27.24
CA TRP A 144 31.08 14.06 26.59
C TRP A 144 32.26 13.97 25.62
N MET A 145 32.58 15.06 24.91
CA MET A 145 33.75 15.11 24.04
C MET A 145 35.07 15.12 24.84
N LYS A 146 35.16 15.92 25.91
CA LYS A 146 36.33 15.93 26.80
C LYS A 146 36.50 14.62 27.55
N ASP A 147 35.42 14.06 28.05
CA ASP A 147 35.33 12.75 28.73
C ASP A 147 36.38 12.56 29.86
N ASN A 148 36.71 13.64 30.56
CA ASN A 148 37.73 13.69 31.61
C ASN A 148 37.17 13.50 33.03
N ASN A 149 35.86 13.67 33.20
CA ASN A 149 35.17 13.64 34.50
C ASN A 149 34.04 12.58 34.52
N SER A 150 34.22 11.44 33.87
CA SER A 150 33.21 10.37 33.86
C SER A 150 33.06 9.73 35.26
N ALA A 151 31.82 9.43 35.69
CA ALA A 151 31.52 8.90 37.04
C ALA A 151 32.20 7.56 37.35
N ASN A 152 32.55 6.80 36.32
CA ASN A 152 33.30 5.56 36.47
C ASN A 152 34.82 5.76 36.43
N ALA A 153 35.33 6.93 36.04
CA ALA A 153 36.75 7.33 35.99
C ALA A 153 37.74 6.27 35.44
N VAL A 154 37.24 5.20 34.82
CA VAL A 154 38.03 4.23 34.09
C VAL A 154 38.25 4.90 32.76
N ASP A 155 39.46 5.37 32.52
CA ASP A 155 39.98 5.84 31.24
C ASP A 155 39.35 5.03 30.09
N ARG A 156 38.22 5.44 29.48
CA ARG A 156 37.48 4.62 28.47
C ARG A 156 36.99 5.42 27.27
N CYS A 157 36.98 6.76 27.37
CA CYS A 157 36.61 7.71 26.31
C CYS A 157 35.29 7.36 25.59
N GLY A 158 34.37 6.67 26.26
CA GLY A 158 33.18 6.06 25.65
C GLY A 158 32.19 7.11 25.14
N HIS A 159 32.00 8.20 25.87
CA HIS A 159 31.00 9.22 25.51
C HIS A 159 31.34 9.89 24.18
N ARG A 160 32.59 10.31 24.00
CA ARG A 160 33.01 10.92 22.73
C ARG A 160 32.94 9.93 21.58
N ARG A 161 33.32 8.65 21.82
CA ARG A 161 33.31 7.57 20.82
C ARG A 161 31.89 7.30 20.32
N ALA A 162 30.85 7.60 21.11
CA ALA A 162 29.46 7.55 20.68
C ALA A 162 29.09 8.71 19.72
N ILE A 163 29.50 9.94 20.05
CA ILE A 163 29.21 11.15 19.25
C ILE A 163 29.86 11.05 17.87
N ILE A 164 31.12 10.60 17.83
CA ILE A 164 31.90 10.43 16.60
C ILE A 164 31.79 9.00 16.03
N ASN A 165 30.75 8.25 16.40
CA ASN A 165 30.48 6.94 15.85
C ASN A 165 29.91 7.06 14.42
N PRO A 166 30.59 6.57 13.37
CA PRO A 166 30.11 6.70 11.99
C PRO A 166 28.79 5.94 11.74
N PHE A 167 28.46 4.96 12.59
CA PHE A 167 27.28 4.13 12.45
C PHE A 167 26.03 4.71 13.12
N VAL A 168 26.15 5.76 13.95
CA VAL A 168 24.97 6.42 14.53
C VAL A 168 24.27 7.25 13.45
N THR A 169 22.96 7.04 13.28
CA THR A 169 22.12 7.72 12.28
C THR A 169 21.16 8.72 12.88
N SER A 170 20.74 8.54 14.13
CA SER A 170 19.85 9.48 14.80
C SER A 170 20.05 9.51 16.31
N ILE A 171 19.65 10.63 16.90
CA ILE A 171 19.77 10.90 18.33
C ILE A 171 18.47 11.48 18.89
N SER A 172 18.26 11.31 20.19
CA SER A 172 17.27 12.07 20.98
C SER A 172 17.98 12.70 22.16
N PHE A 173 17.51 13.86 22.60
CA PHE A 173 18.11 14.57 23.72
C PHE A 173 17.08 14.83 24.81
N GLY A 174 17.50 14.61 26.06
CA GLY A 174 16.74 14.97 27.22
C GLY A 174 17.55 15.80 28.20
N ARG A 175 16.87 16.71 28.90
CA ARG A 175 17.35 17.54 29.99
C ARG A 175 16.24 17.69 31.04
N VAL A 176 16.63 17.59 32.31
CA VAL A 176 15.78 17.89 33.46
C VAL A 176 16.60 18.68 34.48
N ASP A 177 16.08 19.85 34.84
CA ASP A 177 16.61 20.72 35.88
C ASP A 177 15.69 20.62 37.12
N GLY A 178 16.27 20.54 38.31
CA GLY A 178 15.50 20.54 39.56
C GLY A 178 16.29 20.17 40.80
N PRO A 179 15.70 20.33 42.00
CA PRO A 179 16.32 19.88 43.24
C PRO A 179 16.37 18.34 43.29
N SER A 180 17.48 17.81 43.76
CA SER A 180 17.64 16.39 44.05
C SER A 180 17.17 16.05 45.47
N ILE A 181 17.03 14.76 45.76
CA ILE A 181 16.75 14.25 47.10
C ILE A 181 17.82 14.61 48.15
N SER A 182 19.03 14.98 47.72
CA SER A 182 20.11 15.45 48.61
C SER A 182 20.06 16.96 48.86
N GLY A 183 19.10 17.67 48.27
CA GLY A 183 18.92 19.13 48.38
C GLY A 183 19.81 19.94 47.43
N SER A 184 20.68 19.29 46.65
CA SER A 184 21.48 19.97 45.61
C SER A 184 20.64 20.24 44.38
N TRP A 185 20.84 21.38 43.71
CA TRP A 185 20.27 21.62 42.39
C TRP A 185 21.01 20.82 41.34
N CYS A 186 20.27 20.08 40.51
CA CYS A 186 20.83 19.17 39.53
C CYS A 186 20.29 19.45 38.14
N ILE A 187 21.16 19.27 37.14
CA ILE A 187 20.80 19.28 35.73
C ILE A 187 21.22 17.94 35.15
N GLY A 188 20.26 17.03 35.00
CA GLY A 188 20.46 15.75 34.33
C GLY A 188 20.26 15.91 32.83
N MET A 189 21.17 15.38 32.02
CA MET A 189 21.04 15.36 30.56
C MET A 189 21.38 13.97 30.01
N ALA A 190 20.68 13.57 28.96
CA ALA A 190 20.80 12.27 28.33
C ALA A 190 20.77 12.43 26.81
N LEU A 191 21.77 11.91 26.12
CA LEU A 191 21.81 11.80 24.66
C LEU A 191 21.60 10.34 24.28
N LYS A 192 20.38 10.00 23.87
CA LYS A 192 19.98 8.65 23.47
C LYS A 192 20.35 8.39 22.02
N TYR A 193 20.98 7.24 21.73
CA TYR A 193 21.42 6.91 20.37
C TYR A 193 21.52 5.41 20.04
N MET A 194 21.53 4.50 21.03
CA MET A 194 21.85 3.08 20.80
C MET A 194 20.90 2.35 19.84
N ASP A 195 19.63 2.73 19.81
CA ASP A 195 18.62 2.12 18.94
C ASP A 195 18.82 2.49 17.46
N ASN A 196 19.66 3.49 17.21
CA ASN A 196 19.81 4.17 15.95
C ASN A 196 21.25 4.05 15.44
N VAL A 197 21.82 2.84 15.57
CA VAL A 197 23.14 2.51 15.05
C VAL A 197 22.94 1.68 13.78
N ASP A 198 22.86 2.34 12.63
CA ASP A 198 22.76 1.67 11.33
C ASP A 198 24.10 1.02 11.02
N GLY A 199 24.10 -0.31 11.01
CA GLY A 199 25.31 -1.11 10.91
C GLY A 199 26.10 -0.86 9.62
N ASN A 200 25.53 -0.26 8.58
CA ASN A 200 26.17 -0.21 7.26
C ASN A 200 26.57 1.21 6.80
N ILE A 201 27.88 1.45 6.69
CA ILE A 201 28.48 2.68 6.14
C ILE A 201 29.23 2.43 4.82
N GLN A 202 29.02 1.30 4.13
CA GLN A 202 29.73 0.93 2.90
C GLN A 202 29.60 1.95 1.78
N SER A 203 28.48 2.69 1.72
CA SER A 203 28.27 3.74 0.72
C SER A 203 29.18 4.95 0.94
N ARG A 204 29.75 5.12 2.13
CA ARG A 204 30.67 6.20 2.53
C ARG A 204 31.68 5.70 3.58
N PRO A 205 32.67 4.90 3.17
CA PRO A 205 33.64 4.34 4.11
C PRO A 205 34.48 5.45 4.75
N VAL A 206 34.73 5.31 6.05
CA VAL A 206 35.64 6.15 6.83
C VAL A 206 36.72 5.23 7.38
N ASP A 207 37.99 5.44 7.07
CA ASP A 207 39.07 4.48 7.42
C ASP A 207 39.39 4.42 8.91
N PHE A 208 39.18 5.53 9.61
CA PHE A 208 39.40 5.66 11.05
C PHE A 208 38.64 6.86 11.60
N VAL A 209 38.42 6.87 12.91
CA VAL A 209 38.01 8.05 13.64
C VAL A 209 39.06 8.36 14.70
N ALA A 210 39.53 9.61 14.73
CA ALA A 210 40.55 10.09 15.64
C ALA A 210 40.02 11.30 16.40
N TYR A 211 40.46 11.51 17.65
CA TYR A 211 40.11 12.68 18.43
C TYR A 211 41.33 13.23 19.15
N PRO A 212 41.67 14.51 18.95
CA PRO A 212 41.15 15.42 17.90
C PRO A 212 41.63 14.99 16.50
N HIS A 213 40.98 15.52 15.45
CA HIS A 213 41.33 15.27 14.05
C HIS A 213 41.14 16.55 13.23
N ASN A 214 42.05 16.84 12.30
CA ASN A 214 42.09 18.09 11.53
C ASN A 214 42.14 19.34 12.44
N SER A 215 41.72 20.49 11.93
CA SER A 215 41.53 21.68 12.76
C SER A 215 40.35 21.46 13.71
N TYR A 216 40.59 21.63 15.00
CA TYR A 216 39.66 21.22 16.05
C TYR A 216 39.51 22.30 17.12
N PRO A 217 38.28 22.64 17.57
CA PRO A 217 38.08 23.68 18.57
C PRO A 217 38.78 23.34 19.90
N PRO A 218 39.58 24.26 20.48
CA PRO A 218 40.24 24.03 21.76
C PRO A 218 39.27 23.84 22.93
N ASP A 219 38.09 24.45 22.88
CA ASP A 219 37.11 24.43 23.97
C ASP A 219 36.46 23.05 24.19
N ILE A 220 36.46 22.19 23.16
CA ILE A 220 35.98 20.81 23.27
C ILE A 220 37.07 19.79 23.58
N VAL A 221 38.35 20.20 23.69
CA VAL A 221 39.49 19.31 23.99
C VAL A 221 40.08 19.62 25.36
N ASP A 222 40.28 18.60 26.20
CA ASP A 222 41.15 18.71 27.37
C ASP A 222 42.57 18.29 26.97
N LYS A 223 43.49 19.26 26.95
CA LYS A 223 44.89 19.11 26.54
C LYS A 223 45.68 18.16 27.44
N ASN A 224 45.22 17.91 28.66
CA ASN A 224 45.87 17.00 29.62
C ASN A 224 45.19 15.62 29.69
N TRP A 225 44.19 15.40 28.83
CA TRP A 225 43.43 14.16 28.80
C TRP A 225 43.75 13.31 27.57
N TYR A 226 43.18 12.11 27.54
CA TYR A 226 43.44 11.13 26.48
C TYR A 226 43.02 11.66 25.10
N LEU A 227 43.90 11.51 24.12
CA LEU A 227 43.56 11.42 22.70
C LEU A 227 43.08 10.00 22.40
N SER A 228 42.29 9.81 21.35
CA SER A 228 41.74 8.49 21.01
C SER A 228 41.71 8.22 19.52
N PHE A 229 41.92 6.96 19.14
CA PHE A 229 41.94 6.51 17.76
C PHE A 229 41.29 5.13 17.60
N SER A 230 40.45 4.98 16.58
CA SER A 230 39.83 3.71 16.20
C SER A 230 39.85 3.58 14.67
N PRO A 231 40.58 2.62 14.10
CA PRO A 231 40.37 2.21 12.72
C PRO A 231 38.94 1.71 12.53
N ILE A 232 38.40 1.85 11.33
CA ILE A 232 37.16 1.15 10.95
C ILE A 232 37.55 0.09 9.93
N TYR A 233 37.35 -1.16 10.33
CA TYR A 233 37.66 -2.30 9.47
C TYR A 233 36.40 -2.88 8.81
N ASP A 234 35.33 -3.06 9.58
CA ASP A 234 34.07 -3.61 9.09
C ASP A 234 33.05 -2.48 8.91
N TYR A 235 32.80 -2.12 7.65
CA TYR A 235 31.81 -1.10 7.30
C TYR A 235 30.36 -1.58 7.41
N THR A 236 30.11 -2.84 7.78
CA THR A 236 28.76 -3.45 7.87
C THR A 236 28.30 -3.69 9.30
N LYS A 237 29.19 -3.49 10.29
CA LYS A 237 28.83 -3.60 11.70
C LYS A 237 29.75 -2.75 12.58
N TRP A 238 29.16 -1.85 13.36
CA TRP A 238 29.91 -1.01 14.31
C TRP A 238 30.69 -1.80 15.38
N SER A 239 30.23 -3.01 15.70
CA SER A 239 30.90 -3.94 16.61
C SER A 239 31.98 -4.79 15.92
N GLY A 240 32.24 -4.63 14.62
CA GLY A 240 33.12 -5.49 13.82
C GLY A 240 34.62 -5.23 14.03
N ASN A 241 34.98 -4.22 14.82
CA ASN A 241 36.36 -3.87 15.13
C ASN A 241 37.06 -4.83 16.13
N THR A 242 36.43 -5.95 16.51
CA THR A 242 37.00 -6.91 17.48
C THR A 242 38.28 -7.59 17.01
N ASN A 243 38.57 -7.60 15.70
CA ASN A 243 39.75 -8.26 15.12
C ASN A 243 40.95 -7.32 14.93
N ILE A 244 40.90 -6.12 15.52
CA ILE A 244 42.03 -5.18 15.54
C ILE A 244 42.88 -5.47 16.79
N ASP A 245 44.18 -5.63 16.61
CA ASP A 245 45.13 -5.83 17.70
C ASP A 245 46.10 -4.64 17.80
N TYR A 246 46.15 -4.05 19.00
CA TYR A 246 46.98 -2.91 19.37
C TYR A 246 48.20 -3.30 20.22
N SER A 247 48.43 -4.58 20.49
CA SER A 247 49.50 -5.06 21.38
C SER A 247 50.90 -4.59 20.99
N ASN A 248 51.13 -4.36 19.69
CA ASN A 248 52.38 -3.86 19.13
C ASN A 248 52.29 -2.39 18.66
N ALA A 249 51.22 -1.68 19.01
CA ALA A 249 50.99 -0.32 18.55
C ALA A 249 52.01 0.65 19.16
N GLN A 250 52.63 1.47 18.31
CA GLN A 250 53.55 2.53 18.69
C GLN A 250 53.02 3.87 18.21
N ILE A 251 52.90 4.83 19.13
CA ILE A 251 52.36 6.16 18.85
C ILE A 251 53.48 7.18 18.95
N ASN A 252 53.69 7.92 17.86
CA ASN A 252 54.63 9.03 17.79
C ASN A 252 53.88 10.29 17.42
N VAL A 253 54.05 11.34 18.20
CA VAL A 253 53.46 12.66 17.93
C VAL A 253 54.59 13.67 17.76
N LYS A 254 54.51 14.49 16.73
CA LYS A 254 55.46 15.58 16.47
C LYS A 254 54.72 16.85 16.04
N THR A 255 55.29 18.01 16.29
CA THR A 255 54.81 19.26 15.70
C THR A 255 55.05 19.28 14.18
N GLU A 256 54.41 20.19 13.45
CA GLU A 256 54.68 20.41 12.02
C GLU A 256 56.15 20.76 11.74
N SER A 257 56.84 21.41 12.67
CA SER A 257 58.29 21.67 12.59
C SER A 257 59.18 20.44 12.84
N GLY A 258 58.58 19.29 13.16
CA GLY A 258 59.28 18.04 13.43
C GLY A 258 59.71 17.85 14.88
N THR A 259 59.32 18.73 15.81
CA THR A 259 59.67 18.59 17.23
C THR A 259 58.89 17.42 17.84
N PRO A 260 59.56 16.41 18.42
CA PRO A 260 58.87 15.28 19.04
C PRO A 260 58.13 15.71 20.31
N MET A 261 56.96 15.13 20.54
CA MET A 261 56.15 15.33 21.74
C MET A 261 56.28 14.12 22.67
N ASN A 262 56.19 14.35 23.98
CA ASN A 262 56.17 13.25 24.94
C ASN A 262 54.81 12.54 24.92
N VAL A 263 54.79 11.28 24.50
CA VAL A 263 53.60 10.42 24.47
C VAL A 263 53.69 9.44 25.63
N HIS A 264 52.63 9.34 26.42
CA HIS A 264 52.59 8.43 27.57
C HIS A 264 51.18 7.89 27.82
N SER A 265 51.03 7.01 28.81
CA SER A 265 49.75 6.42 29.19
C SER A 265 49.05 5.73 28.00
N LEU A 266 49.77 4.93 27.22
CA LEU A 266 49.15 4.18 26.12
C LEU A 266 48.24 3.07 26.69
N ILE A 267 46.96 3.10 26.36
CA ILE A 267 45.96 2.13 26.79
C ILE A 267 45.07 1.78 25.60
N TRP A 268 44.67 0.52 25.48
CA TRP A 268 43.60 0.10 24.58
C TRP A 268 42.59 -0.78 25.32
N ASP A 269 41.33 -0.74 24.86
CA ASP A 269 40.28 -1.62 25.33
C ASP A 269 39.52 -2.24 24.15
N PHE A 270 38.90 -3.39 24.40
CA PHE A 270 38.00 -4.06 23.47
C PHE A 270 36.52 -3.75 23.76
N GLU A 271 36.25 -2.79 24.66
CA GLU A 271 34.91 -2.51 25.11
C GLU A 271 34.14 -1.70 24.05
N GLY A 272 32.82 -1.87 24.06
CA GLY A 272 31.95 -1.34 23.03
C GLY A 272 30.54 -1.07 23.56
N TRP A 273 30.44 -0.50 24.76
CA TRP A 273 29.15 -0.09 25.34
C TRP A 273 28.54 1.05 24.50
N GLY A 274 27.98 0.71 23.33
CA GLY A 274 27.38 1.62 22.35
C GLY A 274 28.29 2.44 21.47
N ALA A 275 29.55 2.55 21.84
CA ALA A 275 30.52 3.33 21.10
C ALA A 275 31.37 2.44 20.18
N ILE A 276 32.02 2.99 19.16
CA ILE A 276 32.89 2.23 18.23
C ILE A 276 33.74 1.22 19.01
N HIS A 277 33.58 -0.09 18.76
CA HIS A 277 34.33 -1.12 19.49
C HIS A 277 35.82 -0.97 19.25
N ASN A 278 36.60 -1.34 20.26
CA ASN A 278 38.05 -1.48 20.17
C ASN A 278 38.79 -0.16 19.86
N ASN A 279 39.37 0.45 20.88
CA ASN A 279 39.98 1.78 20.79
C ASN A 279 41.35 1.81 21.45
N ILE A 280 42.25 2.60 20.88
CA ILE A 280 43.53 2.97 21.50
C ILE A 280 43.51 4.45 21.90
N ARG A 281 44.10 4.75 23.06
CA ARG A 281 44.18 6.09 23.63
C ARG A 281 45.53 6.33 24.30
N TRP A 282 45.95 7.60 24.33
CA TRP A 282 47.21 8.03 24.91
C TRP A 282 47.14 9.50 25.34
N LYS A 283 48.08 9.95 26.16
CA LYS A 283 48.25 11.36 26.53
C LYS A 283 49.47 11.96 25.86
N VAL A 284 49.43 13.27 25.64
CA VAL A 284 50.53 14.04 25.04
C VAL A 284 50.77 15.28 25.89
N ASP A 285 51.99 15.48 26.37
CA ASP A 285 52.31 16.64 27.19
C ASP A 285 52.33 17.94 26.39
N ASN A 286 51.98 19.05 27.05
CA ASN A 286 52.19 20.41 26.57
C ASN A 286 51.53 20.72 25.21
N LEU A 287 50.36 20.13 24.91
CA LEU A 287 49.57 20.54 23.75
C LEU A 287 49.22 22.04 23.84
N GLN A 288 49.37 22.77 22.74
CA GLN A 288 49.13 24.20 22.64
C GLN A 288 48.10 24.52 21.56
N ASP A 289 47.42 25.65 21.71
CA ASP A 289 46.59 26.20 20.64
C ASP A 289 47.46 26.70 19.51
N GLU A 290 46.90 26.72 18.31
CA GLU A 290 47.54 27.15 17.07
C GLU A 290 48.77 26.34 16.63
N VAL A 291 49.07 25.22 17.29
CA VAL A 291 50.12 24.28 16.91
C VAL A 291 49.51 23.06 16.21
N LYS A 292 50.06 22.72 15.04
CA LYS A 292 49.69 21.52 14.29
C LYS A 292 50.58 20.35 14.70
N TYR A 293 49.95 19.23 14.98
CA TYR A 293 50.55 17.97 15.40
C TYR A 293 50.30 16.88 14.35
N ILE A 294 51.33 16.09 14.05
CA ILE A 294 51.28 14.92 13.17
C ILE A 294 51.39 13.69 14.07
N VAL A 295 50.42 12.79 13.97
CA VAL A 295 50.32 11.55 14.74
C VAL A 295 50.60 10.38 13.82
N ASN A 296 51.62 9.60 14.15
CA ASN A 296 51.98 8.37 13.48
C ASN A 296 51.67 7.19 14.40
N ILE A 297 50.82 6.26 13.95
CA ILE A 297 50.44 5.06 14.68
C ILE A 297 50.90 3.84 13.86
N ASN A 298 51.91 3.15 14.37
CA ASN A 298 52.53 2.00 13.71
C ASN A 298 52.22 0.71 14.45
N GLY A 299 52.25 -0.42 13.75
CA GLY A 299 52.20 -1.75 14.39
C GLY A 299 50.80 -2.20 14.82
N ILE A 300 49.73 -1.59 14.30
CA ILE A 300 48.37 -2.12 14.44
C ILE A 300 48.23 -3.33 13.52
N SER A 301 47.67 -4.43 14.03
CA SER A 301 47.32 -5.60 13.21
C SER A 301 45.81 -5.58 12.93
N VAL A 302 45.43 -5.63 11.66
CA VAL A 302 44.04 -5.72 11.21
C VAL A 302 43.89 -7.04 10.45
N ASN A 303 43.15 -7.99 11.01
CA ASN A 303 43.08 -9.38 10.51
C ASN A 303 44.45 -10.04 10.29
N GLY A 304 45.39 -9.82 11.21
CA GLY A 304 46.74 -10.39 11.12
C GLY A 304 47.66 -9.68 10.13
N GLN A 305 47.21 -8.62 9.46
CA GLN A 305 48.04 -7.79 8.57
C GLN A 305 48.45 -6.49 9.30
N ALA A 306 49.74 -6.18 9.29
CA ALA A 306 50.23 -4.93 9.85
C ALA A 306 49.74 -3.73 9.02
N LYS A 307 49.16 -2.74 9.69
CA LYS A 307 48.68 -1.49 9.09
C LYS A 307 49.11 -0.30 9.94
N ASN A 308 49.66 0.71 9.28
CA ASN A 308 50.07 1.96 9.91
C ASN A 308 49.08 3.05 9.51
N TYR A 309 48.90 4.03 10.40
CA TYR A 309 48.03 5.17 10.19
C TYR A 309 48.80 6.45 10.47
N GLU A 310 48.54 7.48 9.66
CA GLU A 310 48.98 8.84 9.91
C GLU A 310 47.79 9.77 9.83
N TYR A 311 47.69 10.69 10.79
CA TYR A 311 46.75 11.80 10.73
C TYR A 311 47.35 13.04 11.39
N TRP A 312 46.67 14.17 11.28
CA TRP A 312 47.10 15.40 11.95
C TRP A 312 45.93 16.06 12.67
N PHE A 313 46.26 16.91 13.63
CA PHE A 313 45.29 17.84 14.22
C PHE A 313 45.93 19.18 14.57
N LYS A 314 45.13 20.23 14.64
CA LYS A 314 45.52 21.56 15.12
C LYS A 314 44.42 22.09 16.03
N LEU A 315 44.76 22.47 17.26
CA LEU A 315 43.78 23.10 18.15
C LEU A 315 43.61 24.56 17.75
N THR A 316 42.47 24.93 17.18
CA THR A 316 42.22 26.29 16.67
C THR A 316 40.73 26.61 16.63
N ASN A 317 40.39 27.87 16.90
CA ASN A 317 39.03 28.37 16.69
C ASN A 317 38.71 28.56 15.19
N ASN A 318 39.74 28.59 14.33
CA ASN A 318 39.56 28.68 12.88
C ASN A 318 39.54 27.27 12.27
N VAL A 319 38.45 26.54 12.55
CA VAL A 319 38.33 25.11 12.17
C VAL A 319 38.21 24.87 10.68
N PHE A 320 37.73 25.87 9.93
CA PHE A 320 37.74 25.85 8.48
C PHE A 320 38.69 26.93 8.00
N ASN A 321 39.52 26.65 7.00
CA ASN A 321 40.46 27.63 6.44
C ASN A 321 39.99 28.24 5.12
N GLN A 322 38.80 27.86 4.66
CA GLN A 322 38.20 28.31 3.41
C GLN A 322 36.68 28.26 3.48
N ILE A 323 36.00 28.93 2.55
CA ILE A 323 34.56 28.79 2.37
C ILE A 323 34.20 27.35 1.94
N PRO A 324 32.99 26.86 2.24
CA PRO A 324 32.58 25.52 1.87
C PRO A 324 32.52 25.31 0.35
N GLN A 325 32.62 24.06 -0.08
CA GLN A 325 32.35 23.70 -1.47
C GLN A 325 30.85 23.81 -1.81
N ILE A 326 30.53 24.02 -3.08
CA ILE A 326 29.14 24.08 -3.54
C ILE A 326 28.53 22.66 -3.47
N PRO A 327 27.35 22.49 -2.83
CA PRO A 327 26.69 21.18 -2.77
C PRO A 327 26.11 20.80 -4.14
N LEU A 328 26.20 19.51 -4.50
CA LEU A 328 25.56 18.92 -5.66
C LEU A 328 24.17 18.41 -5.30
N LEU A 329 23.14 18.84 -6.02
CA LEU A 329 21.75 18.44 -5.78
C LEU A 329 21.50 17.01 -6.28
N THR A 330 20.94 16.14 -5.43
CA THR A 330 20.73 14.71 -5.77
C THR A 330 19.26 14.32 -5.85
N ASN A 331 18.38 14.85 -5.00
CA ASN A 331 16.95 14.55 -5.03
C ASN A 331 16.13 15.79 -4.65
N PRO A 332 15.01 16.09 -5.34
CA PRO A 332 14.59 15.49 -6.60
C PRO A 332 15.60 15.76 -7.73
N ALA A 333 15.70 14.83 -8.68
CA ALA A 333 16.47 15.04 -9.90
C ALA A 333 15.95 16.28 -10.66
N ASN A 334 16.83 16.95 -11.41
CA ASN A 334 16.42 18.10 -12.22
C ASN A 334 15.32 17.69 -13.22
N GLU A 335 14.31 18.55 -13.37
CA GLU A 335 13.15 18.37 -14.24
C GLU A 335 12.26 17.16 -13.89
N ALA A 336 12.38 16.60 -12.68
CA ALA A 336 11.54 15.49 -12.25
C ALA A 336 10.05 15.88 -12.22
N THR A 337 9.19 15.04 -12.79
CA THR A 337 7.74 15.22 -12.82
C THR A 337 7.02 14.29 -11.84
N ASN A 338 5.72 14.54 -11.62
CA ASN A 338 4.86 13.70 -10.78
C ASN A 338 5.41 13.43 -9.37
N ARG A 339 6.00 14.46 -8.75
CA ARG A 339 6.56 14.34 -7.40
C ARG A 339 5.49 14.42 -6.32
N SER A 340 5.67 13.62 -5.27
CA SER A 340 4.85 13.65 -4.05
C SER A 340 4.70 15.08 -3.51
N LEU A 341 3.53 15.40 -2.96
CA LEU A 341 3.26 16.67 -2.27
C LEU A 341 4.01 16.77 -0.91
N ASN A 342 4.51 15.63 -0.43
CA ASN A 342 5.45 15.53 0.69
C ASN A 342 6.77 14.99 0.13
N LEU A 343 7.73 15.87 -0.11
CA LEU A 343 8.94 15.56 -0.87
C LEU A 343 10.20 15.69 -0.01
N GLY A 344 11.03 14.65 -0.02
CA GLY A 344 12.38 14.71 0.50
C GLY A 344 13.34 15.34 -0.50
N PHE A 345 14.20 16.21 -0.03
CA PHE A 345 15.29 16.86 -0.75
C PHE A 345 16.61 16.34 -0.21
N SER A 346 17.59 16.11 -1.08
CA SER A 346 18.94 15.72 -0.67
C SER A 346 19.99 16.27 -1.62
N TRP A 347 21.20 16.46 -1.07
CA TRP A 347 22.37 16.95 -1.79
C TRP A 347 23.65 16.24 -1.31
N SER A 348 24.76 16.48 -2.00
CA SER A 348 26.08 16.01 -1.58
C SER A 348 26.55 16.76 -0.34
N ILE A 349 27.35 16.10 0.49
CA ILE A 349 28.04 16.78 1.58
C ILE A 349 29.17 17.61 0.99
N SER A 350 29.17 18.90 1.26
CA SER A 350 30.27 19.81 0.95
C SER A 350 31.38 19.66 1.98
N GLU A 351 32.64 19.68 1.54
CA GLU A 351 33.76 19.81 2.45
C GLU A 351 33.71 21.19 3.16
N PHE A 352 34.30 21.24 4.37
CA PHE A 352 34.42 22.44 5.18
C PHE A 352 33.09 23.08 5.60
N THR A 353 32.03 22.29 5.81
CA THR A 353 30.69 22.81 6.17
C THR A 353 30.15 22.23 7.47
N TYR A 354 29.33 23.00 8.18
CA TYR A 354 28.52 22.48 9.28
C TYR A 354 27.02 22.64 9.07
N GLN A 355 26.59 23.45 8.08
CA GLN A 355 25.18 23.72 7.82
C GLN A 355 24.98 24.14 6.37
N TYR A 356 23.78 23.98 5.87
CA TYR A 356 23.36 24.42 4.56
C TYR A 356 22.20 25.41 4.69
N GLN A 357 22.07 26.30 3.72
CA GLN A 357 20.82 27.01 3.49
C GLN A 357 20.12 26.38 2.29
N PHE A 358 18.90 25.93 2.50
CA PHE A 358 18.01 25.37 1.49
C PHE A 358 16.96 26.42 1.11
N GLN A 359 16.77 26.63 -0.20
CA GLN A 359 15.68 27.45 -0.73
C GLN A 359 14.82 26.68 -1.71
N LEU A 360 13.50 26.86 -1.59
CA LEU A 360 12.47 26.40 -2.50
C LEU A 360 11.63 27.60 -2.95
N ALA A 361 11.36 27.74 -4.23
CA ALA A 361 10.64 28.87 -4.82
C ALA A 361 9.69 28.42 -5.94
N LEU A 362 8.76 29.31 -6.31
CA LEU A 362 7.86 29.14 -7.46
C LEU A 362 8.45 29.66 -8.78
N ASP A 363 9.61 30.32 -8.72
CA ASP A 363 10.30 30.87 -9.89
C ASP A 363 11.81 30.69 -9.78
N ASN A 364 12.47 30.61 -10.95
CA ASN A 364 13.91 30.41 -11.06
C ASN A 364 14.74 31.61 -10.57
N ALA A 365 14.13 32.80 -10.45
CA ALA A 365 14.81 33.98 -9.91
C ALA A 365 14.76 34.03 -8.37
N PHE A 366 14.10 33.06 -7.72
CA PHE A 366 13.91 33.01 -6.27
C PHE A 366 13.26 34.29 -5.72
N SER A 367 12.36 34.90 -6.49
CA SER A 367 11.59 36.09 -6.07
C SER A 367 10.36 35.73 -5.23
N ASN A 368 9.80 34.52 -5.44
CA ASN A 368 8.67 33.96 -4.71
C ASN A 368 9.13 32.72 -3.92
N ILE A 369 9.77 32.97 -2.78
CA ILE A 369 10.25 31.92 -1.87
C ILE A 369 9.07 31.23 -1.17
N VAL A 370 9.07 29.91 -1.24
CA VAL A 370 8.13 29.00 -0.57
C VAL A 370 8.74 28.50 0.75
N SER A 371 10.04 28.24 0.75
CA SER A 371 10.80 27.80 1.93
C SER A 371 12.22 28.33 1.87
N ASP A 372 12.73 28.83 2.98
CA ASP A 372 14.12 29.22 3.18
C ASP A 372 14.54 28.75 4.57
N GLN A 373 15.40 27.74 4.63
CA GLN A 373 15.71 27.04 5.87
C GLN A 373 17.20 26.78 6.02
N MET A 374 17.68 26.95 7.25
CA MET A 374 19.01 26.51 7.65
C MET A 374 18.93 25.05 8.08
N VAL A 375 19.62 24.17 7.37
CA VAL A 375 19.53 22.71 7.50
C VAL A 375 20.89 22.17 7.88
N VAL A 376 20.93 21.40 8.97
CA VAL A 376 22.13 20.66 9.33
C VAL A 376 22.07 19.27 8.70
N GLY A 377 23.12 18.94 7.96
CA GLY A 377 23.17 17.73 7.15
C GLY A 377 22.72 17.93 5.71
N ASN A 378 22.56 16.83 4.97
CA ASN A 378 22.49 16.86 3.51
C ASN A 378 21.10 16.56 2.92
N GLY A 379 20.04 16.85 3.67
CA GLY A 379 18.68 16.68 3.20
C GLY A 379 17.62 17.28 4.12
N ILE A 380 16.41 17.46 3.58
CA ILE A 380 15.25 17.98 4.29
C ILE A 380 13.96 17.45 3.66
N VAL A 381 12.87 17.31 4.42
CA VAL A 381 11.53 17.02 3.87
C VAL A 381 10.66 18.27 3.91
N VAL A 382 10.07 18.63 2.76
CA VAL A 382 9.04 19.66 2.68
C VAL A 382 7.69 19.00 2.45
N LYS A 383 6.69 19.39 3.25
CA LYS A 383 5.33 18.84 3.23
C LYS A 383 4.33 19.83 2.64
N ASN A 384 3.18 19.32 2.21
CA ASN A 384 2.05 20.12 1.74
C ASN A 384 2.38 21.05 0.55
N LEU A 385 3.18 20.58 -0.40
CA LEU A 385 3.40 21.29 -1.66
C LEU A 385 2.09 21.38 -2.45
N SER A 386 1.93 22.46 -3.20
CA SER A 386 0.76 22.63 -4.08
C SER A 386 0.82 21.62 -5.22
N PRO A 387 -0.30 21.00 -5.61
CA PRO A 387 -0.33 20.02 -6.69
C PRO A 387 -0.12 20.69 -8.05
N GLN A 388 0.31 19.91 -9.04
CA GLN A 388 0.57 20.36 -10.43
C GLN A 388 1.36 21.67 -10.51
N THR A 389 2.31 21.86 -9.60
CA THR A 389 3.05 23.10 -9.44
C THR A 389 4.52 22.82 -9.71
N THR A 390 5.13 23.65 -10.56
CA THR A 390 6.57 23.64 -10.80
C THR A 390 7.28 24.45 -9.71
N TYR A 391 8.26 23.81 -9.08
CA TYR A 391 9.10 24.41 -8.05
C TYR A 391 10.56 24.45 -8.51
N TYR A 392 11.31 25.40 -7.96
CA TYR A 392 12.74 25.60 -8.18
C TYR A 392 13.43 25.54 -6.82
N TRP A 393 14.56 24.85 -6.73
CA TRP A 393 15.26 24.72 -5.47
C TRP A 393 16.78 24.78 -5.66
N ARG A 394 17.45 25.28 -4.63
CA ARG A 394 18.90 25.43 -4.57
C ARG A 394 19.38 25.33 -3.13
N VAL A 395 20.66 24.99 -2.97
CA VAL A 395 21.30 24.85 -1.67
C VAL A 395 22.66 25.52 -1.69
N ARG A 396 23.07 26.14 -0.58
CA ARG A 396 24.47 26.56 -0.37
C ARG A 396 24.99 26.07 0.96
N ALA A 397 26.26 25.72 1.01
CA ALA A 397 26.93 25.29 2.23
C ALA A 397 27.47 26.50 3.00
N ILE A 398 27.51 26.40 4.32
CA ILE A 398 27.87 27.51 5.23
C ILE A 398 28.90 27.02 6.25
N ASN A 399 29.86 27.89 6.53
CA ASN A 399 30.76 27.80 7.68
C ASN A 399 31.11 29.20 8.23
N ASP A 400 32.05 29.27 9.19
CA ASP A 400 32.46 30.52 9.83
C ASP A 400 33.22 31.49 8.91
N ASN A 401 33.78 31.01 7.80
CA ASN A 401 34.39 31.85 6.77
C ASN A 401 33.36 32.40 5.77
N GLY A 402 32.12 31.91 5.81
CA GLY A 402 31.03 32.38 4.97
C GLY A 402 30.28 31.25 4.28
N SER A 403 29.54 31.62 3.23
CA SER A 403 28.76 30.68 2.44
C SER A 403 29.45 30.37 1.11
N SER A 404 29.28 29.14 0.62
CA SER A 404 29.55 28.81 -0.77
C SER A 404 28.66 29.66 -1.69
N ALA A 405 28.97 29.66 -2.98
CA ALA A 405 27.97 30.01 -3.98
C ALA A 405 26.77 29.04 -3.86
N TRP A 406 25.61 29.49 -4.34
CA TRP A 406 24.47 28.59 -4.50
C TRP A 406 24.80 27.47 -5.49
N SER A 407 24.24 26.29 -5.25
CA SER A 407 24.20 25.22 -6.24
C SER A 407 23.53 25.69 -7.53
N ASP A 408 23.70 24.91 -8.59
CA ASP A 408 22.79 24.99 -9.73
C ASP A 408 21.35 24.82 -9.25
N VAL A 409 20.42 25.46 -9.97
CA VAL A 409 19.01 25.40 -9.66
C VAL A 409 18.42 24.15 -10.30
N ASN A 410 17.88 23.26 -9.48
CA ASN A 410 17.06 22.17 -9.98
C ASN A 410 15.59 22.56 -9.95
N THR A 411 14.82 22.04 -10.91
CA THR A 411 13.37 22.18 -10.95
C THR A 411 12.67 20.82 -10.84
N PHE A 412 11.43 20.81 -10.37
CA PHE A 412 10.56 19.64 -10.39
C PHE A 412 9.10 20.07 -10.44
N THR A 413 8.21 19.17 -10.85
CA THR A 413 6.76 19.40 -10.86
C THR A 413 6.06 18.38 -9.96
N THR A 414 5.18 18.87 -9.09
CA THR A 414 4.38 18.02 -8.20
C THR A 414 3.26 17.29 -8.96
N ALA A 415 2.85 16.14 -8.43
CA ALA A 415 1.75 15.35 -8.96
C ALA A 415 0.40 16.08 -8.87
N ALA A 416 -0.58 15.59 -9.62
CA ALA A 416 -1.98 15.96 -9.44
C ALA A 416 -2.47 15.63 -8.02
N PRO A 417 -3.49 16.33 -7.50
CA PRO A 417 -4.06 15.95 -6.21
C PRO A 417 -4.68 14.54 -6.34
N THR A 418 -4.54 13.72 -5.30
CA THR A 418 -5.28 12.46 -5.23
C THR A 418 -6.77 12.77 -5.16
N PRO A 419 -7.63 12.07 -5.91
CA PRO A 419 -9.08 12.29 -5.82
C PRO A 419 -9.62 11.87 -4.45
N ASP A 420 -10.79 12.40 -4.10
CA ASP A 420 -11.49 12.02 -2.87
C ASP A 420 -11.93 10.56 -2.91
N LYS A 421 -11.90 9.88 -1.75
CA LYS A 421 -12.40 8.51 -1.67
C LYS A 421 -13.92 8.46 -1.85
N PRO A 422 -14.47 7.47 -2.58
CA PRO A 422 -15.90 7.27 -2.69
C PRO A 422 -16.58 7.00 -1.34
N THR A 423 -17.79 7.54 -1.17
CA THR A 423 -18.71 7.13 -0.10
C THR A 423 -19.63 6.05 -0.64
N LEU A 424 -19.69 4.90 0.03
CA LEU A 424 -20.56 3.79 -0.37
C LEU A 424 -22.03 4.15 -0.12
N ALA A 425 -22.94 3.66 -0.96
CA ALA A 425 -24.36 4.01 -0.92
C ALA A 425 -25.27 2.79 -0.75
N SER A 426 -25.05 1.71 -1.51
CA SER A 426 -25.87 0.48 -1.42
C SER A 426 -25.07 -0.76 -1.81
N PRO A 427 -25.35 -1.94 -1.22
CA PRO A 427 -26.20 -2.15 -0.04
C PRO A 427 -25.59 -1.48 1.20
N PRO A 428 -26.40 -0.95 2.15
CA PRO A 428 -25.90 -0.43 3.41
C PRO A 428 -25.04 -1.45 4.17
N ASP A 429 -24.13 -0.96 5.00
CA ASP A 429 -23.23 -1.84 5.76
C ASP A 429 -24.00 -2.82 6.66
N GLY A 430 -23.65 -4.10 6.57
CA GLY A 430 -24.23 -5.18 7.35
C GLY A 430 -25.60 -5.66 6.87
N THR A 431 -26.09 -5.19 5.72
CA THR A 431 -27.42 -5.59 5.21
C THR A 431 -27.49 -7.11 4.98
N GLN A 432 -28.59 -7.72 5.41
CA GLN A 432 -28.87 -9.15 5.25
C GLN A 432 -29.78 -9.40 4.04
N ASP A 433 -29.95 -10.68 3.67
CA ASP A 433 -30.91 -11.14 2.66
C ASP A 433 -30.73 -10.51 1.26
N ILE A 434 -29.49 -10.18 0.91
CA ILE A 434 -29.16 -9.59 -0.39
C ILE A 434 -29.10 -10.68 -1.48
N PRO A 435 -29.65 -10.46 -2.69
CA PRO A 435 -29.47 -11.39 -3.80
C PRO A 435 -27.99 -11.56 -4.19
N THR A 436 -27.59 -12.73 -4.68
CA THR A 436 -26.23 -12.99 -5.18
C THR A 436 -25.84 -12.12 -6.39
N THR A 437 -26.82 -11.46 -7.01
CA THR A 437 -26.68 -10.49 -8.12
C THR A 437 -26.79 -9.03 -7.67
N ALA A 438 -26.44 -8.74 -6.41
CA ALA A 438 -26.58 -7.41 -5.83
C ALA A 438 -25.94 -6.29 -6.69
N LYS A 439 -26.60 -5.13 -6.73
CA LYS A 439 -26.05 -3.91 -7.31
C LYS A 439 -25.35 -3.08 -6.24
N LEU A 440 -24.03 -3.01 -6.32
CA LEU A 440 -23.19 -2.16 -5.48
C LEU A 440 -23.21 -0.73 -6.04
N THR A 441 -23.41 0.29 -5.21
CA THR A 441 -23.44 1.70 -5.63
C THR A 441 -22.67 2.59 -4.67
N TRP A 442 -22.07 3.65 -5.20
CA TRP A 442 -21.33 4.65 -4.43
C TRP A 442 -21.60 6.06 -4.97
N GLN A 443 -21.22 7.08 -4.21
CA GLN A 443 -21.36 8.48 -4.63
C GLN A 443 -20.33 8.83 -5.70
N ASN A 444 -20.74 9.69 -6.66
CA ASN A 444 -19.85 10.21 -7.68
C ASN A 444 -18.79 11.14 -7.07
N ILE A 445 -17.53 10.95 -7.43
CA ILE A 445 -16.42 11.84 -7.07
C ILE A 445 -16.17 12.81 -8.23
N PRO A 446 -16.30 14.13 -8.02
CA PRO A 446 -16.01 15.12 -9.06
C PRO A 446 -14.61 14.95 -9.65
N GLY A 447 -14.52 14.86 -10.98
CA GLY A 447 -13.26 14.67 -11.70
C GLY A 447 -12.73 13.24 -11.72
N ALA A 448 -13.41 12.26 -11.10
CA ALA A 448 -13.05 10.86 -11.26
C ALA A 448 -13.37 10.37 -12.68
N GLU A 449 -12.39 9.74 -13.30
CA GLU A 449 -12.50 9.14 -14.64
C GLU A 449 -13.01 7.69 -14.56
N LYS A 450 -12.65 7.00 -13.47
CA LYS A 450 -13.04 5.62 -13.17
C LYS A 450 -12.90 5.32 -11.68
N TYR A 451 -13.38 4.15 -11.29
CA TYR A 451 -13.33 3.59 -9.95
C TYR A 451 -12.71 2.20 -10.00
N GLU A 452 -12.03 1.82 -8.93
CA GLU A 452 -11.61 0.45 -8.68
C GLU A 452 -12.46 -0.15 -7.57
N LEU A 453 -13.03 -1.33 -7.83
CA LEU A 453 -13.82 -2.10 -6.87
C LEU A 453 -13.04 -3.32 -6.38
N GLN A 454 -13.13 -3.58 -5.08
CA GLN A 454 -12.81 -4.87 -4.48
C GLN A 454 -14.01 -5.48 -3.79
N VAL A 455 -14.17 -6.79 -3.93
CA VAL A 455 -15.15 -7.62 -3.21
C VAL A 455 -14.44 -8.86 -2.71
N ALA A 456 -14.65 -9.25 -1.45
CA ALA A 456 -13.93 -10.32 -0.80
C ALA A 456 -14.76 -11.09 0.23
N TYR A 457 -14.31 -12.30 0.57
CA TYR A 457 -14.83 -13.10 1.69
C TYR A 457 -14.34 -12.59 3.06
N LYS A 458 -13.31 -11.74 3.11
CA LYS A 458 -12.72 -11.20 4.34
C LYS A 458 -12.54 -9.70 4.27
N SER A 459 -12.70 -9.02 5.40
CA SER A 459 -12.64 -7.56 5.51
C SER A 459 -11.24 -6.97 5.36
N ASP A 460 -10.19 -7.78 5.48
CA ASP A 460 -8.79 -7.37 5.30
C ASP A 460 -8.32 -7.44 3.84
N PHE A 461 -9.14 -8.00 2.93
CA PHE A 461 -8.84 -8.16 1.52
C PHE A 461 -7.53 -8.94 1.26
N SER A 462 -7.17 -9.88 2.14
CA SER A 462 -5.92 -10.64 2.05
C SER A 462 -6.03 -11.91 1.20
N GLY A 463 -4.98 -12.24 0.43
CA GLY A 463 -4.79 -13.53 -0.25
C GLY A 463 -5.93 -13.96 -1.19
N PHE A 464 -6.31 -15.24 -1.13
CA PHE A 464 -7.37 -15.86 -1.95
C PHE A 464 -8.80 -15.45 -1.57
N SER A 465 -8.98 -14.45 -0.69
CA SER A 465 -10.31 -13.97 -0.31
C SER A 465 -10.97 -13.07 -1.36
N LEU A 466 -10.21 -12.58 -2.34
CA LEU A 466 -10.66 -11.62 -3.35
C LEU A 466 -11.49 -12.29 -4.45
N ILE A 467 -12.72 -11.82 -4.63
CA ILE A 467 -13.64 -12.20 -5.72
C ILE A 467 -13.46 -11.23 -6.89
N TYR A 468 -13.42 -9.94 -6.56
CA TYR A 468 -13.01 -8.88 -7.48
C TYR A 468 -11.79 -8.19 -6.89
N ASN A 469 -10.73 -8.09 -7.69
CA ASN A 469 -9.51 -7.38 -7.33
C ASN A 469 -9.24 -6.27 -8.35
N ASN A 470 -9.36 -5.01 -7.90
CA ASN A 470 -9.12 -3.82 -8.71
C ASN A 470 -9.95 -3.80 -10.01
N LYS A 471 -11.24 -4.17 -9.90
CA LYS A 471 -12.15 -4.12 -11.05
C LYS A 471 -12.39 -2.65 -11.41
N GLU A 472 -11.94 -2.23 -12.59
CA GLU A 472 -12.17 -0.88 -13.10
C GLU A 472 -13.60 -0.68 -13.61
N ILE A 473 -14.21 0.45 -13.24
CA ILE A 473 -15.62 0.78 -13.49
C ILE A 473 -15.72 2.28 -13.77
N GLN A 474 -16.30 2.68 -14.90
CA GLN A 474 -16.49 4.10 -15.24
C GLN A 474 -17.75 4.71 -14.61
N ASP A 475 -18.74 3.87 -14.31
CA ASP A 475 -19.98 4.28 -13.65
C ASP A 475 -19.85 4.26 -12.11
N THR A 476 -20.85 4.77 -11.41
CA THR A 476 -20.94 4.76 -9.94
C THR A 476 -21.66 3.52 -9.38
N SER A 477 -21.77 2.48 -10.20
CA SER A 477 -22.43 1.25 -9.83
C SER A 477 -21.87 0.00 -10.50
N PHE A 478 -22.05 -1.14 -9.84
CA PHE A 478 -21.68 -2.46 -10.34
C PHE A 478 -22.70 -3.51 -9.94
N THR A 479 -23.31 -4.17 -10.93
CA THR A 479 -24.17 -5.33 -10.68
C THR A 479 -23.32 -6.59 -10.72
N LEU A 480 -23.37 -7.36 -9.63
CA LEU A 480 -22.69 -8.65 -9.54
C LEU A 480 -23.38 -9.65 -10.49
N PRO A 481 -22.63 -10.34 -11.37
CA PRO A 481 -23.20 -11.35 -12.25
C PRO A 481 -23.56 -12.63 -11.46
N SER A 482 -24.51 -13.39 -11.98
CA SER A 482 -24.93 -14.67 -11.39
C SER A 482 -23.76 -15.66 -11.30
N GLY A 483 -23.80 -16.53 -10.28
CA GLY A 483 -22.78 -17.58 -10.07
C GLY A 483 -21.43 -17.09 -9.53
N LYS A 484 -21.30 -15.82 -9.12
CA LYS A 484 -20.08 -15.30 -8.48
C LYS A 484 -20.12 -15.27 -6.97
N LEU A 485 -21.30 -15.15 -6.39
CA LEU A 485 -21.50 -15.19 -4.95
C LEU A 485 -22.30 -16.45 -4.59
N ASP A 486 -21.86 -17.12 -3.54
CA ASP A 486 -22.60 -18.18 -2.84
C ASP A 486 -23.64 -17.58 -1.90
N ASN A 487 -24.76 -18.29 -1.71
CA ASN A 487 -25.83 -17.94 -0.78
C ASN A 487 -25.41 -18.07 0.69
N PHE A 488 -26.07 -17.34 1.60
CA PHE A 488 -25.81 -17.30 3.04
C PHE A 488 -24.37 -16.92 3.47
N ILE A 489 -23.58 -16.30 2.59
CA ILE A 489 -22.23 -15.84 2.88
C ILE A 489 -22.19 -14.31 3.07
N THR A 490 -21.37 -13.87 4.02
CA THR A 490 -21.05 -12.44 4.19
C THR A 490 -19.88 -12.06 3.28
N TYR A 491 -20.08 -11.01 2.49
CA TYR A 491 -19.07 -10.42 1.62
C TYR A 491 -18.72 -9.02 2.09
N TYR A 492 -17.47 -8.62 1.84
CA TYR A 492 -16.93 -7.31 2.14
C TYR A 492 -16.55 -6.61 0.84
N TRP A 493 -16.79 -5.31 0.75
CA TRP A 493 -16.51 -4.54 -0.45
C TRP A 493 -16.05 -3.12 -0.13
N ARG A 494 -15.26 -2.56 -1.04
CA ARG A 494 -14.74 -1.19 -0.97
C ARG A 494 -14.41 -0.67 -2.36
N VAL A 495 -14.41 0.65 -2.52
CA VAL A 495 -14.18 1.32 -3.80
C VAL A 495 -13.16 2.44 -3.63
N ALA A 496 -12.27 2.62 -4.61
CA ALA A 496 -11.38 3.78 -4.73
C ALA A 496 -11.69 4.52 -6.04
N SER A 497 -11.51 5.84 -6.07
CA SER A 497 -11.65 6.65 -7.28
C SER A 497 -10.27 6.86 -7.94
N ILE A 498 -10.28 7.10 -9.25
CA ILE A 498 -9.09 7.40 -10.04
C ILE A 498 -9.36 8.66 -10.88
N ALA A 499 -8.44 9.61 -10.82
CA ALA A 499 -8.46 10.85 -11.59
C ALA A 499 -7.02 11.25 -11.92
N ASN A 500 -6.72 11.64 -13.17
CA ASN A 500 -5.39 12.06 -13.60
C ASN A 500 -4.29 11.05 -13.20
N GLU A 501 -4.54 9.76 -13.39
CA GLU A 501 -3.65 8.66 -13.01
C GLU A 501 -3.36 8.53 -11.49
N GLN A 502 -4.00 9.35 -10.65
CA GLN A 502 -3.90 9.25 -9.19
C GLN A 502 -5.07 8.48 -8.62
N LYS A 503 -4.77 7.57 -7.69
CA LYS A 503 -5.76 6.75 -6.99
C LYS A 503 -6.03 7.31 -5.59
N SER A 504 -7.31 7.40 -5.21
CA SER A 504 -7.69 7.78 -3.86
C SER A 504 -7.33 6.71 -2.82
N ALA A 505 -7.44 7.04 -1.54
CA ALA A 505 -7.63 6.02 -0.53
C ALA A 505 -8.89 5.19 -0.82
N TRP A 506 -8.94 3.95 -0.36
CA TRP A 506 -10.17 3.16 -0.41
C TRP A 506 -11.27 3.78 0.47
N SER A 507 -12.53 3.57 0.10
CA SER A 507 -13.70 3.83 0.95
C SER A 507 -13.61 3.08 2.28
N SER A 508 -14.53 3.36 3.21
CA SER A 508 -14.81 2.43 4.30
C SER A 508 -15.16 1.05 3.73
N VAL A 509 -14.81 0.00 4.45
CA VAL A 509 -15.21 -1.36 4.13
C VAL A 509 -16.65 -1.53 4.57
N TRP A 510 -17.54 -1.88 3.64
CA TRP A 510 -18.91 -2.30 3.97
C TRP A 510 -19.08 -3.79 3.71
N SER A 511 -20.09 -4.37 4.34
CA SER A 511 -20.44 -5.77 4.22
C SER A 511 -21.91 -5.97 3.87
N PHE A 512 -22.23 -7.12 3.28
CA PHE A 512 -23.59 -7.60 3.15
C PHE A 512 -23.61 -9.13 3.21
N LYS A 513 -24.73 -9.71 3.65
CA LYS A 513 -24.94 -11.15 3.63
C LYS A 513 -25.93 -11.52 2.54
N THR A 514 -25.57 -12.48 1.70
CA THR A 514 -26.49 -12.99 0.70
C THR A 514 -27.61 -13.78 1.34
N LYS A 515 -28.81 -13.76 0.73
CA LYS A 515 -29.98 -14.53 1.16
C LYS A 515 -29.70 -16.02 1.33
N ASP A 516 -30.57 -16.68 2.08
CA ASP A 516 -30.59 -18.13 2.18
C ASP A 516 -30.72 -18.78 0.81
N LYS A 517 -30.06 -19.93 0.68
CA LYS A 517 -30.28 -20.81 -0.47
C LYS A 517 -31.70 -21.38 -0.33
N PRO A 518 -32.56 -21.31 -1.36
CA PRO A 518 -33.92 -21.86 -1.26
C PRO A 518 -33.88 -23.37 -0.95
N PRO A 519 -34.92 -23.96 -0.36
CA PRO A 519 -34.97 -25.40 -0.17
C PRO A 519 -34.95 -26.14 -1.52
N VAL A 520 -34.56 -27.42 -1.50
CA VAL A 520 -34.78 -28.30 -2.67
C VAL A 520 -36.29 -28.39 -2.92
N PRO A 521 -36.77 -28.35 -4.19
CA PRO A 521 -38.19 -28.34 -4.48
C PRO A 521 -38.91 -29.57 -3.93
N ALA A 522 -40.23 -29.45 -3.76
CA ALA A 522 -41.09 -30.59 -3.47
C ALA A 522 -41.11 -31.58 -4.67
N THR A 523 -41.36 -32.86 -4.39
CA THR A 523 -41.60 -33.87 -5.43
C THR A 523 -42.86 -33.53 -6.22
N ALA A 524 -42.79 -33.56 -7.54
CA ALA A 524 -43.94 -33.30 -8.42
C ALA A 524 -45.07 -34.32 -8.19
N MET A 525 -46.32 -33.83 -8.17
CA MET A 525 -47.52 -34.65 -8.05
C MET A 525 -48.13 -34.85 -9.44
N LEU A 526 -48.20 -36.09 -9.89
CA LEU A 526 -48.66 -36.43 -11.24
C LEU A 526 -50.17 -36.22 -11.39
N SER A 527 -50.61 -35.68 -12.53
CA SER A 527 -52.01 -35.37 -12.83
C SER A 527 -52.53 -36.23 -13.99
N GLN A 528 -52.01 -36.06 -15.21
CA GLN A 528 -52.43 -36.79 -16.40
C GLN A 528 -51.24 -37.22 -17.28
N PRO A 529 -51.33 -38.35 -18.00
CA PRO A 529 -52.37 -39.38 -17.93
C PRO A 529 -52.37 -40.10 -16.58
N ALA A 530 -53.56 -40.42 -16.05
CA ALA A 530 -53.70 -41.15 -14.79
C ALA A 530 -52.94 -42.50 -14.78
N ASN A 531 -52.51 -42.96 -13.60
CA ASN A 531 -51.79 -44.22 -13.49
C ASN A 531 -52.63 -45.42 -13.99
N ASN A 532 -52.05 -46.26 -14.84
CA ASN A 532 -52.68 -47.35 -15.57
C ASN A 532 -53.79 -46.89 -16.53
N ALA A 533 -53.77 -45.64 -17.01
CA ALA A 533 -54.71 -45.21 -18.02
C ALA A 533 -54.55 -46.02 -19.32
N GLU A 534 -55.68 -46.40 -19.92
CA GLU A 534 -55.72 -47.15 -21.17
C GLU A 534 -56.29 -46.27 -22.28
N ASN A 535 -56.00 -46.62 -23.53
CA ASN A 535 -56.50 -45.93 -24.72
C ASN A 535 -56.11 -44.44 -24.80
N ILE A 536 -54.91 -44.11 -24.32
CA ILE A 536 -54.37 -42.75 -24.40
C ILE A 536 -53.89 -42.47 -25.83
N GLU A 537 -54.10 -41.25 -26.32
CA GLU A 537 -53.59 -40.83 -27.64
C GLU A 537 -52.05 -40.88 -27.66
N TYR A 538 -51.43 -40.96 -28.83
CA TYR A 538 -49.98 -41.12 -29.00
C TYR A 538 -49.19 -39.79 -28.87
N ASN A 539 -49.90 -38.68 -28.68
CA ASN A 539 -49.41 -37.34 -28.39
C ASN A 539 -50.12 -36.81 -27.13
N PRO A 540 -50.05 -37.49 -25.98
CA PRO A 540 -50.77 -37.04 -24.80
C PRO A 540 -50.13 -35.76 -24.24
N LEU A 541 -50.96 -34.93 -23.61
CA LEU A 541 -50.48 -33.92 -22.68
C LEU A 541 -50.09 -34.63 -21.38
N ILE A 542 -48.81 -34.58 -21.02
CA ILE A 542 -48.33 -34.99 -19.71
C ILE A 542 -48.46 -33.77 -18.79
N ASP A 543 -49.15 -33.94 -17.67
CA ASP A 543 -49.52 -32.86 -16.76
C ASP A 543 -49.23 -33.28 -15.32
N TRP A 544 -48.72 -32.34 -14.52
CA TRP A 544 -48.45 -32.50 -13.10
C TRP A 544 -48.73 -31.19 -12.36
N GLU A 545 -48.93 -31.24 -11.05
CA GLU A 545 -49.12 -30.03 -10.26
C GLU A 545 -47.80 -29.27 -10.07
N ASP A 546 -47.89 -27.93 -10.03
CA ASP A 546 -46.75 -27.08 -9.69
C ASP A 546 -46.17 -27.47 -8.32
N ALA A 547 -44.91 -27.93 -8.31
CA ALA A 547 -44.23 -28.29 -7.08
C ALA A 547 -43.73 -27.02 -6.37
N ALA A 548 -43.95 -26.96 -5.05
CA ALA A 548 -43.42 -25.87 -4.23
C ALA A 548 -41.90 -25.71 -4.42
N ASP A 549 -41.47 -24.45 -4.55
CA ASP A 549 -40.08 -24.03 -4.77
C ASP A 549 -39.42 -24.50 -6.09
N ALA A 550 -40.17 -25.13 -7.01
CA ALA A 550 -39.65 -25.52 -8.32
C ALA A 550 -39.63 -24.32 -9.28
N THR A 551 -38.55 -24.22 -10.08
CA THR A 551 -38.45 -23.25 -11.19
C THR A 551 -38.37 -23.95 -12.55
N SER A 552 -38.23 -25.27 -12.55
CA SER A 552 -38.16 -26.12 -13.74
C SER A 552 -38.41 -27.58 -13.36
N TYR A 553 -38.60 -28.43 -14.36
CA TYR A 553 -38.83 -29.86 -14.21
C TYR A 553 -38.02 -30.64 -15.22
N ARG A 554 -37.65 -31.87 -14.87
CA ARG A 554 -37.18 -32.88 -15.81
C ARG A 554 -38.26 -33.93 -15.99
N ILE A 555 -38.69 -34.14 -17.22
CA ILE A 555 -39.66 -35.17 -17.61
C ILE A 555 -38.95 -36.36 -18.24
N GLN A 556 -39.30 -37.56 -17.78
CA GLN A 556 -38.93 -38.80 -18.43
C GLN A 556 -40.15 -39.64 -18.81
N ILE A 557 -40.16 -40.16 -20.04
CA ILE A 557 -41.09 -41.18 -20.53
C ILE A 557 -40.25 -42.32 -21.11
N ALA A 558 -40.52 -43.56 -20.71
CA ALA A 558 -39.76 -44.74 -21.11
C ALA A 558 -40.65 -45.94 -21.43
N LYS A 559 -40.16 -46.86 -22.26
CA LYS A 559 -40.84 -48.15 -22.55
C LYS A 559 -40.74 -49.18 -21.42
N ASN A 560 -39.83 -48.96 -20.46
CA ASN A 560 -39.63 -49.85 -19.33
C ASN A 560 -39.55 -49.05 -18.02
N PHE A 561 -39.96 -49.69 -16.92
CA PHE A 561 -40.03 -49.11 -15.58
C PHE A 561 -38.66 -48.72 -15.01
N ASP A 562 -37.57 -49.27 -15.55
CA ASP A 562 -36.20 -48.98 -15.09
C ASP A 562 -35.64 -47.63 -15.57
N PHE A 563 -36.27 -47.01 -16.57
CA PHE A 563 -35.80 -45.78 -17.23
C PHE A 563 -34.34 -45.87 -17.71
N GLY A 564 -33.90 -47.07 -18.16
CA GLY A 564 -32.60 -47.22 -18.81
C GLY A 564 -32.51 -46.35 -20.08
N ASP A 565 -31.31 -45.85 -20.40
CA ASP A 565 -31.13 -44.86 -21.49
C ASP A 565 -31.66 -45.34 -22.85
N GLU A 566 -31.57 -46.65 -23.14
CA GLU A 566 -32.09 -47.28 -24.36
C GLU A 566 -33.63 -47.32 -24.44
N ASN A 567 -34.31 -47.17 -23.30
CA ASN A 567 -35.76 -47.22 -23.18
C ASN A 567 -36.39 -45.82 -23.10
N LEU A 568 -35.59 -44.76 -22.90
CA LEU A 568 -36.07 -43.38 -22.80
C LEU A 568 -36.55 -42.88 -24.17
N VAL A 569 -37.78 -42.42 -24.20
CA VAL A 569 -38.42 -41.83 -25.38
C VAL A 569 -38.56 -40.32 -25.22
N VAL A 570 -38.78 -39.84 -23.99
CA VAL A 570 -38.69 -38.43 -23.63
C VAL A 570 -37.74 -38.30 -22.44
N ASN A 571 -36.81 -37.35 -22.51
CA ASN A 571 -35.92 -36.95 -21.42
C ASN A 571 -35.55 -35.47 -21.61
N LYS A 572 -36.42 -34.56 -21.15
CA LYS A 572 -36.32 -33.12 -21.42
C LYS A 572 -36.41 -32.32 -20.12
N SER A 573 -35.86 -31.11 -20.13
CA SER A 573 -36.09 -30.11 -19.09
C SER A 573 -37.10 -29.08 -19.60
N VAL A 574 -38.08 -28.73 -18.77
CA VAL A 574 -39.15 -27.78 -19.07
C VAL A 574 -39.34 -26.81 -17.90
N GLU A 575 -39.83 -25.61 -18.17
CA GLU A 575 -40.14 -24.62 -17.12
C GLU A 575 -41.60 -24.71 -16.66
N GLU A 576 -42.49 -25.18 -17.54
CA GLU A 576 -43.92 -25.37 -17.24
C GLU A 576 -44.19 -26.74 -16.62
N SER A 577 -45.28 -26.84 -15.85
CA SER A 577 -45.76 -28.07 -15.19
C SER A 577 -46.55 -29.02 -16.12
N GLN A 578 -46.32 -28.87 -17.43
CA GLN A 578 -46.96 -29.67 -18.47
C GLN A 578 -45.98 -29.88 -19.62
N TYR A 579 -46.18 -30.97 -20.35
CA TYR A 579 -45.43 -31.30 -21.55
C TYR A 579 -46.32 -31.98 -22.58
N GLN A 580 -46.49 -31.33 -23.73
CA GLN A 580 -47.17 -31.89 -24.88
C GLN A 580 -46.22 -32.84 -25.62
N VAL A 581 -46.51 -34.15 -25.61
CA VAL A 581 -45.75 -35.14 -26.36
C VAL A 581 -45.95 -34.89 -27.85
N MET A 582 -44.85 -34.91 -28.62
CA MET A 582 -44.91 -34.64 -30.05
C MET A 582 -45.41 -35.87 -30.81
N SER A 583 -46.17 -35.62 -31.89
CA SER A 583 -46.64 -36.69 -32.79
C SER A 583 -45.46 -37.52 -33.30
N GLY A 584 -45.50 -38.83 -33.09
CA GLY A 584 -44.46 -39.78 -33.48
C GLY A 584 -43.38 -40.06 -32.42
N GLU A 585 -43.44 -39.43 -31.24
CA GLU A 585 -42.58 -39.83 -30.11
C GLU A 585 -43.06 -41.17 -29.51
N LEU A 586 -44.37 -41.43 -29.44
CA LEU A 586 -44.92 -42.69 -28.90
C LEU A 586 -45.46 -43.62 -29.98
N GLU A 587 -45.29 -44.92 -29.76
CA GLU A 587 -45.85 -46.01 -30.56
C GLU A 587 -47.24 -46.38 -30.04
N SER A 588 -48.15 -46.81 -30.93
CA SER A 588 -49.47 -47.32 -30.58
C SER A 588 -49.40 -48.66 -29.84
N LEU A 589 -50.45 -49.04 -29.11
CA LEU A 589 -50.54 -50.30 -28.34
C LEU A 589 -49.33 -50.56 -27.42
N THR A 590 -48.66 -49.51 -26.96
CA THR A 590 -47.45 -49.60 -26.15
C THR A 590 -47.68 -49.02 -24.76
N THR A 591 -47.22 -49.73 -23.73
CA THR A 591 -47.18 -49.23 -22.37
C THR A 591 -45.96 -48.34 -22.17
N TYR A 592 -46.20 -47.12 -21.70
CA TYR A 592 -45.16 -46.17 -21.34
C TYR A 592 -45.19 -45.87 -19.86
N TYR A 593 -44.01 -45.75 -19.26
CA TYR A 593 -43.78 -45.34 -17.88
C TYR A 593 -43.27 -43.91 -17.87
N TRP A 594 -43.80 -43.07 -16.98
CA TRP A 594 -43.40 -41.68 -16.90
C TRP A 594 -43.22 -41.22 -15.45
N ARG A 595 -42.29 -40.28 -15.28
CA ARG A 595 -41.97 -39.66 -13.99
C ARG A 595 -41.43 -38.25 -14.20
N ILE A 596 -41.61 -37.41 -13.19
CA ILE A 596 -41.23 -36.00 -13.18
C ILE A 596 -40.28 -35.74 -12.01
N GLN A 597 -39.25 -34.91 -12.23
CA GLN A 597 -38.34 -34.45 -11.19
C GLN A 597 -38.31 -32.93 -11.17
N SER A 598 -38.81 -32.34 -10.07
CA SER A 598 -38.78 -30.90 -9.84
C SER A 598 -37.35 -30.39 -9.62
N ALA A 599 -37.05 -29.16 -10.05
CA ALA A 599 -35.72 -28.58 -9.96
C ALA A 599 -35.73 -27.06 -9.71
N ASN A 600 -34.74 -26.58 -8.95
CA ASN A 600 -34.42 -25.15 -8.78
C ASN A 600 -32.91 -24.94 -8.60
N GLU A 601 -32.47 -23.73 -8.22
CA GLU A 601 -31.04 -23.43 -7.98
C GLU A 601 -30.39 -24.27 -6.86
N SER A 602 -31.19 -24.97 -6.05
CA SER A 602 -30.74 -25.88 -5.01
C SER A 602 -30.52 -27.30 -5.45
N GLY A 603 -30.98 -27.66 -6.64
CA GLY A 603 -30.83 -28.97 -7.23
C GLY A 603 -32.18 -29.60 -7.55
N TYR A 604 -32.17 -30.93 -7.63
CA TYR A 604 -33.32 -31.73 -8.01
C TYR A 604 -33.97 -32.36 -6.78
N ALA A 605 -35.31 -32.41 -6.80
CA ALA A 605 -36.07 -33.26 -5.89
C ALA A 605 -35.84 -34.75 -6.20
N GLU A 606 -36.38 -35.63 -5.35
CA GLU A 606 -36.58 -37.02 -5.76
C GLU A 606 -37.52 -37.09 -6.97
N TRP A 607 -37.38 -38.15 -7.76
CA TRP A 607 -38.34 -38.42 -8.82
C TRP A 607 -39.73 -38.65 -8.22
N SER A 608 -40.78 -38.21 -8.93
CA SER A 608 -42.16 -38.56 -8.62
C SER A 608 -42.34 -40.08 -8.58
N GLN A 609 -43.49 -40.54 -8.09
CA GLN A 609 -43.93 -41.90 -8.40
C GLN A 609 -43.90 -42.13 -9.91
N THR A 610 -43.60 -43.36 -10.30
CA THR A 610 -43.69 -43.76 -11.70
C THR A 610 -45.13 -44.16 -12.00
N TRP A 611 -45.78 -43.42 -12.90
CA TRP A 611 -47.07 -43.79 -13.45
C TRP A 611 -46.88 -44.42 -14.83
N ASN A 612 -47.87 -45.18 -15.29
CA ASN A 612 -47.86 -45.74 -16.63
C ASN A 612 -49.19 -45.51 -17.34
N PHE A 613 -49.15 -45.55 -18.66
CA PHE A 613 -50.35 -45.55 -19.50
C PHE A 613 -50.12 -46.40 -20.75
N ASN A 614 -51.21 -46.86 -21.37
CA ASN A 614 -51.19 -47.58 -22.63
C ASN A 614 -51.82 -46.72 -23.74
N THR A 615 -51.10 -46.59 -24.85
CA THR A 615 -51.57 -45.90 -26.03
C THR A 615 -52.63 -46.72 -26.80
N SER A 616 -53.63 -46.07 -27.37
CA SER A 616 -54.72 -46.73 -28.12
C SER A 616 -54.27 -47.49 -29.39
N ASP A 617 -55.14 -48.38 -29.87
CA ASP A 617 -55.03 -49.04 -31.17
C ASP A 617 -55.34 -48.07 -32.32
N PHE A 618 -54.70 -48.29 -33.46
CA PHE A 618 -54.92 -47.54 -34.70
C PHE A 618 -56.30 -47.91 -35.27
N SER A 619 -57.36 -47.25 -34.80
CA SER A 619 -58.68 -47.36 -35.43
C SER A 619 -59.33 -45.99 -35.62
N ASP A 620 -58.64 -45.09 -36.31
CA ASP A 620 -59.34 -44.17 -37.20
C ASP A 620 -58.40 -43.65 -38.29
N VAL A 621 -58.86 -43.68 -39.54
CA VAL A 621 -58.32 -42.83 -40.60
C VAL A 621 -58.82 -41.43 -40.27
N ASN A 622 -58.19 -40.78 -39.30
CA ASN A 622 -58.43 -39.38 -39.06
C ASN A 622 -57.65 -38.60 -40.11
N GLU A 623 -58.37 -37.98 -41.04
CA GLU A 623 -57.88 -37.14 -42.12
C GLU A 623 -57.22 -35.83 -41.61
N ASN A 624 -56.68 -35.80 -40.38
CA ASN A 624 -56.41 -34.57 -39.63
C ASN A 624 -55.06 -34.49 -38.90
N ASP A 625 -53.97 -35.03 -39.45
CA ASP A 625 -52.62 -34.75 -38.91
C ASP A 625 -51.60 -34.18 -39.91
N VAL A 626 -52.14 -33.34 -40.80
CA VAL A 626 -51.53 -32.07 -41.21
C VAL A 626 -52.70 -31.09 -41.17
N PRO A 627 -52.62 -29.88 -40.59
CA PRO A 627 -53.75 -28.96 -40.64
C PRO A 627 -54.17 -28.79 -42.11
N VAL A 628 -55.36 -29.29 -42.45
CA VAL A 628 -55.91 -29.35 -43.83
C VAL A 628 -55.96 -27.95 -44.46
N ASN A 629 -55.83 -26.89 -43.65
CA ASN A 629 -55.81 -25.49 -44.03
C ASN A 629 -54.42 -24.87 -44.24
N SER A 630 -53.34 -25.66 -44.23
CA SER A 630 -51.98 -25.15 -44.47
C SER A 630 -51.67 -24.97 -45.96
N PHE A 631 -52.33 -25.72 -46.85
CA PHE A 631 -52.15 -25.61 -48.30
C PHE A 631 -53.47 -25.30 -49.00
N MET A 632 -53.43 -24.37 -49.96
CA MET A 632 -54.56 -24.09 -50.84
C MET A 632 -54.11 -23.92 -52.28
N ILE A 633 -54.97 -24.28 -53.23
CA ILE A 633 -54.75 -24.02 -54.65
C ILE A 633 -55.60 -22.83 -55.08
N SER A 634 -54.95 -21.83 -55.66
CA SER A 634 -55.59 -20.59 -56.14
C SER A 634 -55.08 -20.23 -57.55
N PRO A 635 -55.92 -19.72 -58.44
CA PRO A 635 -57.39 -19.63 -58.32
C PRO A 635 -58.03 -21.03 -58.36
N ASN A 636 -59.15 -21.23 -57.67
CA ASN A 636 -59.96 -22.44 -57.80
C ASN A 636 -61.42 -22.03 -58.04
N PRO A 637 -61.98 -22.21 -59.25
CA PRO A 637 -61.42 -23.00 -60.36
C PRO A 637 -60.20 -22.40 -61.07
N VAL A 638 -59.32 -23.26 -61.59
CA VAL A 638 -58.06 -22.93 -62.29
C VAL A 638 -58.29 -22.85 -63.81
N ASN A 639 -57.68 -21.87 -64.49
CA ASN A 639 -57.50 -21.89 -65.94
C ASN A 639 -56.17 -22.58 -66.31
N ASP A 640 -55.15 -21.83 -66.71
CA ASP A 640 -53.91 -22.40 -67.27
C ASP A 640 -52.78 -22.56 -66.24
N ILE A 641 -52.86 -21.87 -65.10
CA ILE A 641 -51.85 -21.90 -64.04
C ILE A 641 -52.53 -21.96 -62.69
N ALA A 642 -52.15 -22.96 -61.89
CA ALA A 642 -52.52 -23.12 -60.49
C ALA A 642 -51.36 -22.71 -59.59
N THR A 643 -51.66 -21.99 -58.50
CA THR A 643 -50.70 -21.66 -57.44
C THR A 643 -51.03 -22.46 -56.18
N ILE A 644 -50.08 -23.26 -55.71
CA ILE A 644 -50.10 -23.85 -54.37
C ILE A 644 -49.57 -22.81 -53.40
N ILE A 645 -50.37 -22.45 -52.39
CA ILE A 645 -50.01 -21.49 -51.35
C ILE A 645 -49.89 -22.24 -50.03
N CYS A 646 -48.77 -22.08 -49.31
CA CYS A 646 -48.55 -22.63 -47.98
C CYS A 646 -48.59 -21.53 -46.91
N LYS A 647 -49.38 -21.70 -45.84
CA LYS A 647 -49.54 -20.71 -44.75
C LYS A 647 -48.42 -20.72 -43.71
N TYR A 648 -47.68 -21.82 -43.57
CA TYR A 648 -46.59 -21.95 -42.60
C TYR A 648 -45.39 -22.57 -43.29
N VAL A 649 -44.24 -21.89 -43.27
CA VAL A 649 -43.04 -22.31 -44.02
C VAL A 649 -42.36 -23.47 -43.29
N PRO A 650 -42.32 -24.69 -43.87
CA PRO A 650 -41.63 -25.80 -43.26
C PRO A 650 -40.18 -25.83 -43.76
N ILE A 651 -39.26 -26.17 -42.87
CA ILE A 651 -37.83 -26.25 -43.14
C ILE A 651 -37.56 -27.68 -43.66
N ASN A 652 -37.40 -27.83 -44.98
CA ASN A 652 -36.95 -29.01 -45.77
C ASN A 652 -38.00 -29.66 -46.72
N GLY A 653 -37.49 -30.26 -47.81
CA GLY A 653 -38.12 -30.37 -49.15
C GLY A 653 -39.44 -31.16 -49.31
N PHE A 654 -40.23 -30.75 -50.31
CA PHE A 654 -41.56 -31.30 -50.65
C PHE A 654 -41.61 -31.96 -52.04
N LYS A 655 -42.61 -32.84 -52.23
CA LYS A 655 -43.00 -33.44 -53.52
C LYS A 655 -44.50 -33.25 -53.76
N PHE A 656 -44.91 -33.12 -55.03
CA PHE A 656 -46.32 -32.94 -55.42
C PHE A 656 -46.73 -33.90 -56.55
N GLU A 657 -47.94 -34.45 -56.44
CA GLU A 657 -48.56 -35.31 -57.44
C GLU A 657 -50.03 -34.91 -57.65
N VAL A 658 -50.48 -34.77 -58.89
CA VAL A 658 -51.87 -34.44 -59.21
C VAL A 658 -52.56 -35.65 -59.83
N TYR A 659 -53.72 -35.98 -59.29
CA TYR A 659 -54.55 -37.11 -59.70
C TYR A 659 -55.88 -36.62 -60.27
N ASP A 660 -56.39 -37.30 -61.30
CA ASP A 660 -57.77 -37.11 -61.76
C ASP A 660 -58.78 -37.73 -60.78
N LEU A 661 -60.07 -37.52 -61.02
CA LEU A 661 -61.15 -38.04 -60.16
C LEU A 661 -61.23 -39.59 -60.14
N PHE A 662 -60.55 -40.27 -61.05
CA PHE A 662 -60.44 -41.74 -61.09
C PHE A 662 -59.16 -42.25 -60.42
N GLY A 663 -58.33 -41.36 -59.87
CA GLY A 663 -57.08 -41.71 -59.19
C GLY A 663 -55.90 -41.94 -60.13
N ASN A 664 -55.98 -41.55 -61.40
CA ASN A 664 -54.83 -41.63 -62.31
C ASN A 664 -53.91 -40.43 -62.09
N LEU A 665 -52.60 -40.67 -62.01
CA LEU A 665 -51.59 -39.62 -61.91
C LEU A 665 -51.49 -38.87 -63.25
N VAL A 666 -51.88 -37.60 -63.26
CA VAL A 666 -51.89 -36.74 -64.47
C VAL A 666 -50.77 -35.71 -64.49
N VAL A 667 -50.22 -35.33 -63.33
CA VAL A 667 -49.04 -34.45 -63.23
C VAL A 667 -48.13 -34.95 -62.12
N LYS A 668 -46.84 -35.09 -62.41
CA LYS A 668 -45.79 -35.35 -61.42
C LYS A 668 -44.81 -34.19 -61.43
N LEU A 669 -44.63 -33.53 -60.28
CA LEU A 669 -43.74 -32.38 -60.14
C LEU A 669 -42.57 -32.79 -59.23
N SER A 670 -41.34 -32.53 -59.71
CA SER A 670 -40.10 -33.12 -59.20
C SER A 670 -39.65 -32.63 -57.81
N GLU A 671 -38.80 -33.45 -57.21
CA GLU A 671 -38.26 -33.40 -55.84
C GLU A 671 -37.38 -32.18 -55.54
N ASN A 672 -37.31 -31.80 -54.25
CA ASN A 672 -36.40 -30.80 -53.68
C ASN A 672 -36.58 -29.36 -54.19
N LEU A 673 -37.83 -28.89 -54.24
CA LEU A 673 -38.13 -27.48 -54.48
C LEU A 673 -37.91 -26.63 -53.21
N ILE A 674 -37.10 -25.58 -53.30
CA ILE A 674 -36.91 -24.59 -52.22
C ILE A 674 -38.12 -23.63 -52.26
N PHE A 675 -38.93 -23.65 -51.21
CA PHE A 675 -40.24 -23.01 -51.20
C PHE A 675 -40.23 -21.64 -50.49
N ASN A 676 -40.66 -20.58 -51.19
CA ASN A 676 -40.94 -19.25 -50.62
C ASN A 676 -42.47 -19.03 -50.58
N ASN A 677 -43.17 -19.83 -49.79
CA ASN A 677 -44.62 -19.78 -49.49
C ASN A 677 -45.59 -20.05 -50.65
N THR A 678 -45.17 -19.98 -51.92
CA THR A 678 -46.03 -20.29 -53.07
C THR A 678 -45.29 -21.06 -54.16
N PHE A 679 -46.02 -21.86 -54.94
CA PHE A 679 -45.49 -22.57 -56.11
C PHE A 679 -46.52 -22.65 -57.23
N ASN A 680 -46.12 -22.27 -58.44
CA ASN A 680 -46.98 -22.28 -59.61
C ASN A 680 -46.74 -23.53 -60.45
N PHE A 681 -47.81 -24.18 -60.90
CA PHE A 681 -47.73 -25.24 -61.90
C PHE A 681 -48.75 -25.04 -63.01
N ASN A 682 -48.38 -25.50 -64.21
CA ASN A 682 -49.16 -25.32 -65.42
C ASN A 682 -50.23 -26.41 -65.54
N THR A 683 -51.49 -26.00 -65.68
CA THR A 683 -52.67 -26.85 -65.82
C THR A 683 -53.29 -26.78 -67.22
N ALA A 684 -52.71 -26.04 -68.17
CA ALA A 684 -53.28 -25.81 -69.51
C ALA A 684 -53.50 -27.09 -70.34
N LYS A 685 -52.76 -28.16 -70.02
CA LYS A 685 -52.91 -29.48 -70.68
C LYS A 685 -53.88 -30.42 -69.97
N LEU A 686 -54.43 -30.03 -68.82
CA LEU A 686 -55.42 -30.82 -68.10
C LEU A 686 -56.81 -30.57 -68.69
N PRO A 687 -57.59 -31.63 -69.00
CA PRO A 687 -59.01 -31.51 -69.32
C PRO A 687 -59.82 -30.78 -68.23
N ILE A 688 -60.99 -30.26 -68.60
CA ILE A 688 -61.94 -29.68 -67.65
C ILE A 688 -62.40 -30.79 -66.69
N GLY A 689 -62.32 -30.54 -65.38
CA GLY A 689 -62.71 -31.51 -64.37
C GLY A 689 -62.10 -31.28 -62.99
N THR A 690 -62.45 -32.18 -62.06
CA THR A 690 -61.96 -32.16 -60.69
C THR A 690 -60.65 -32.94 -60.56
N TYR A 691 -59.69 -32.37 -59.85
CA TYR A 691 -58.38 -32.94 -59.58
C TYR A 691 -58.03 -32.89 -58.09
N TYR A 692 -57.18 -33.83 -57.67
CA TYR A 692 -56.66 -33.93 -56.31
C TYR A 692 -55.14 -33.83 -56.32
N CYS A 693 -54.60 -32.81 -55.68
CA CYS A 693 -53.16 -32.61 -55.51
C CYS A 693 -52.71 -33.22 -54.18
N LYS A 694 -51.88 -34.26 -54.25
CA LYS A 694 -51.23 -34.91 -53.12
C LYS A 694 -49.86 -34.28 -52.88
N ILE A 695 -49.69 -33.71 -51.69
CA ILE A 695 -48.51 -32.96 -51.25
C ILE A 695 -47.79 -33.81 -50.21
N PHE A 696 -46.51 -34.13 -50.43
CA PHE A 696 -45.70 -34.97 -49.55
C PHE A 696 -44.66 -34.14 -48.80
N SER A 697 -44.56 -34.38 -47.49
CA SER A 697 -43.50 -33.89 -46.60
C SER A 697 -42.99 -35.09 -45.81
N ASP A 698 -41.72 -35.44 -45.97
CA ASP A 698 -41.16 -36.68 -45.41
C ASP A 698 -42.04 -37.91 -45.72
N ASN A 699 -42.52 -38.63 -44.69
CA ASN A 699 -43.39 -39.80 -44.82
C ASN A 699 -44.90 -39.48 -44.71
N LYS A 700 -45.30 -38.20 -44.65
CA LYS A 700 -46.70 -37.77 -44.54
C LYS A 700 -47.19 -37.10 -45.83
N PHE A 701 -48.50 -37.13 -46.08
CA PHE A 701 -49.10 -36.42 -47.20
C PHE A 701 -50.42 -35.71 -46.85
N THR A 702 -50.73 -34.65 -47.59
CA THR A 702 -52.02 -33.95 -47.59
C THR A 702 -52.61 -33.96 -48.99
N VAL A 703 -53.94 -33.95 -49.10
CA VAL A 703 -54.65 -33.85 -50.39
C VAL A 703 -55.43 -32.55 -50.47
N VAL A 704 -55.25 -31.80 -51.55
CA VAL A 704 -56.00 -30.56 -51.84
C VAL A 704 -56.76 -30.73 -53.14
N LYS A 705 -58.08 -30.53 -53.10
CA LYS A 705 -58.94 -30.57 -54.29
C LYS A 705 -58.91 -29.24 -55.05
N PHE A 706 -58.86 -29.29 -56.38
CA PHE A 706 -59.12 -28.14 -57.25
C PHE A 706 -59.91 -28.51 -58.50
N GLU A 707 -60.60 -27.53 -59.09
CA GLU A 707 -61.38 -27.67 -60.33
C GLU A 707 -60.63 -26.99 -61.48
N LYS A 708 -60.58 -27.61 -62.66
CA LYS A 708 -60.09 -27.02 -63.92
C LYS A 708 -61.29 -26.58 -64.76
N LEU A 709 -61.31 -25.30 -65.16
CA LEU A 709 -62.29 -24.75 -66.13
C LEU A 709 -61.87 -24.93 -67.57
#